data_AF-C8XBY0-F1
#
_entry.id   AF-C8XBY0-F1
#
_cell.length_a   1.000
_cell.length_b   1.000
_cell.length_c   1.000
_cell.angle_alpha   90.00
_cell.angle_beta   90.00
_cell.angle_gamma   90.00
#
_symmetry.space_group_name_H-M   'P 1'
#
loop_
_entity.id
_entity.type
_entity.pdbx_description
1 polymer ?
#
loop_
_entity_poly.entity_id
_entity_poly.type
_entity_poly.pdbx_seq_one_letter_code
_entity_poly.pdbx_strand_id
1 'polypeptide(L)'
;MSRPGLRTPARYSLPDTDRIRADLALVGLWGADGPVPGNEDILAAISRTGRPELAVYGLARLYEADSNPAQIMEALRTQPRFRGRLIGLLGASTVLSEHLAAWPEDWHNLLPEAPAEELVSAESMRKVLCEALGIDPDAPPCTGTDGARASVTGPKAISALRRAYRSQLLIIAAHDLAPSIETSLPTTALPAVCHALTALADATLQVGLAAAAGELPAGAPAVRLGVIAMGKTGAKELNYLSDVDVMFIAAAEDPDEGAALATATQLASRLMWICGGAAWEVDAALRPEGKAGALVRTPAGFASYYQRWAQTWEFQALLKARPAAGDPALGEVFMDITRPGVWSAAGRDSFVDDVQAMRRRVEDNIPDKHRDRELKLGAGGLRDVEFAVQLLQLVHGRSDPDLRLPGTLMGLRSLIRGGYVGRTDGAEMAAAYTFLRRAEHRLQLQRLRRTHLLPDDGADMEWLARADGYLATGTSSAAEVFVAERQRHATTVRRLHEKLFYRPLLHAVAAVDMDESRLSPEAAHERLAALGFLRPDSALRHIAALTQGVSRRAAIQRHLLPVLLDYFATSPDPDAGLLAYRQVSEALADTPWYLRLLRDEGSVANRLASLLGGSRLVADLLPRAPEVLKLLVDDAALLAPEPETVARALMARAGRAGTAQEAVDVARSGRRQEMLRLACGDMLGLISVTNIARGLTSVAETTIEAAYQAAVKQVTKTRGGFRARFAVIGMGRLGGGELGYSSDADVVFVMETRPDEDESEARADAHAVADLMARLLGRPTPDPPLEIDANLRPEGKNGPLVRPLAGYRAYWARSGVAWERQALLRARPIAGDRELGAAFAAAADEFRYPRRRAVRPGRGRDPPDQGAGGHRTDAAHRRPDHPHQARPGRPGRHRVDHPAAAAAARLRGARPAHSAHPAGHRRRRPGRVDQRRGRRVADQRLAGRLPHPQRDHAGPRQAGRPDPAAGSGAGRHRPGLRVPAGRRSRRVRRRLPPGDPTRPQGGGPGLRQRLALAAGSARMARCQPGSGSSSLLSSCWPSRWSWGPSARAVAASRSRTPRRRRSRRPRGRRPRAATRPAGRSRSPPARRRLRPPPSRCRWCRWTTNRRPDRWSGRTPRCRGTRPAAASSRCRCPRPRRRRNRNPNRNRSRSRSRSRNR
;
A
#
# COMPACT_ATOMS: atom_id res chain seq x y z
N MET A 1 5.74 27.10 -48.08
CA MET A 1 6.13 28.50 -48.28
C MET A 1 6.67 29.02 -46.97
N SER A 2 7.94 29.41 -46.93
CA SER A 2 8.58 29.93 -45.72
C SER A 2 8.19 31.39 -45.53
N ARG A 3 7.75 31.80 -44.34
CA ARG A 3 7.62 33.23 -44.01
C ARG A 3 9.03 33.80 -43.77
N PRO A 4 9.30 35.08 -44.14
CA PRO A 4 10.53 35.75 -43.72
C PRO A 4 10.61 35.78 -42.19
N GLY A 5 11.82 35.61 -41.66
CA GLY A 5 12.03 35.43 -40.22
C GLY A 5 11.72 36.68 -39.42
N LEU A 6 10.80 36.58 -38.45
CA LEU A 6 10.62 37.61 -37.43
C LEU A 6 11.88 37.68 -36.55
N ARG A 7 12.68 38.73 -36.74
CA ARG A 7 13.92 39.05 -36.03
C ARG A 7 13.64 39.66 -34.64
N THR A 8 12.73 39.06 -33.86
CA THR A 8 12.24 39.61 -32.58
C THR A 8 12.59 38.70 -31.39
N PRO A 9 12.90 39.27 -30.19
CA PRO A 9 13.15 38.50 -28.96
C PRO A 9 12.04 37.51 -28.59
N ALA A 10 10.79 37.80 -28.99
CA ALA A 10 9.62 36.95 -28.76
C ALA A 10 9.77 35.49 -29.22
N ARG A 11 10.63 35.21 -30.22
CA ARG A 11 10.96 33.84 -30.64
C ARG A 11 11.58 33.00 -29.51
N TYR A 12 12.25 33.64 -28.55
CA TYR A 12 12.93 33.04 -27.42
C TYR A 12 12.16 33.24 -26.10
N SER A 13 10.83 33.39 -26.16
CA SER A 13 9.97 33.70 -24.99
C SER A 13 10.31 35.00 -24.26
N LEU A 14 11.09 35.91 -24.87
CA LEU A 14 11.47 37.20 -24.28
C LEU A 14 10.48 38.30 -24.68
N PRO A 15 10.10 39.20 -23.76
CA PRO A 15 9.23 40.34 -24.10
C PRO A 15 9.99 41.34 -24.97
N ASP A 16 9.38 41.72 -26.09
CA ASP A 16 9.99 42.65 -27.06
C ASP A 16 9.91 44.09 -26.53
N THR A 17 10.98 44.52 -25.85
CA THR A 17 11.09 45.80 -25.15
C THR A 17 12.51 46.37 -25.29
N ASP A 18 12.64 47.69 -25.26
CA ASP A 18 13.93 48.36 -25.49
C ASP A 18 14.99 47.95 -24.46
N ARG A 19 14.59 47.75 -23.20
CA ARG A 19 15.47 47.24 -22.14
C ARG A 19 16.00 45.84 -22.47
N ILE A 20 15.15 44.90 -22.87
CA ILE A 20 15.61 43.55 -23.22
C ILE A 20 16.49 43.57 -24.47
N ARG A 21 16.24 44.48 -25.42
CA ARG A 21 17.13 44.68 -26.57
C ARG A 21 18.48 45.25 -26.17
N ALA A 22 18.52 46.21 -25.24
CA ALA A 22 19.75 46.77 -24.69
C ALA A 22 20.54 45.73 -23.86
N ASP A 23 19.88 45.05 -22.92
CA ASP A 23 20.48 44.01 -22.07
C ASP A 23 21.07 42.87 -22.94
N LEU A 24 20.37 42.44 -24.01
CA LEU A 24 20.87 41.42 -24.96
C LEU A 24 22.02 41.92 -25.85
N ALA A 25 22.02 43.20 -26.24
CA ALA A 25 23.08 43.79 -27.06
C ALA A 25 24.38 43.98 -26.26
N LEU A 26 24.25 44.42 -25.00
CA LEU A 26 25.36 44.59 -24.06
C LEU A 26 26.16 43.29 -23.86
N VAL A 27 25.46 42.16 -23.74
CA VAL A 27 26.10 40.82 -23.61
C VAL A 27 26.44 40.16 -24.96
N GLY A 28 26.36 40.90 -26.08
CA GLY A 28 26.74 40.41 -27.41
C GLY A 28 25.85 39.31 -28.00
N LEU A 29 24.63 39.11 -27.47
CA LEU A 29 23.69 38.11 -27.98
C LEU A 29 22.81 38.62 -29.13
N TRP A 30 22.72 39.95 -29.31
CA TRP A 30 21.85 40.58 -30.31
C TRP A 30 22.51 41.81 -30.94
N GLY A 31 22.43 41.91 -32.27
CA GLY A 31 22.90 43.05 -33.06
C GLY A 31 21.75 43.73 -33.82
N ALA A 32 22.08 44.70 -34.68
CA ALA A 32 21.10 45.46 -35.46
C ALA A 32 20.17 44.57 -36.31
N ASP A 33 20.70 43.48 -36.88
CA ASP A 33 19.97 42.54 -37.74
C ASP A 33 19.21 41.42 -36.99
N GLY A 34 19.36 41.29 -35.66
CA GLY A 34 18.78 40.19 -34.88
C GLY A 34 19.79 39.46 -34.00
N PRO A 35 19.55 38.18 -33.65
CA PRO A 35 20.47 37.41 -32.81
C PRO A 35 21.84 37.21 -33.49
N VAL A 36 22.92 37.32 -32.71
CA VAL A 36 24.29 37.16 -33.21
C VAL A 36 24.60 35.67 -33.45
N PRO A 37 25.04 35.26 -34.65
CA PRO A 37 25.35 33.85 -34.96
C PRO A 37 26.36 33.22 -34.00
N GLY A 38 26.19 31.93 -33.72
CA GLY A 38 27.03 31.18 -32.77
C GLY A 38 26.56 31.26 -31.31
N ASN A 39 25.48 32.01 -31.03
CA ASN A 39 24.89 32.14 -29.69
C ASN A 39 23.46 31.55 -29.60
N GLU A 40 23.01 30.82 -30.63
CA GLU A 40 21.67 30.22 -30.71
C GLU A 40 21.39 29.29 -29.52
N ASP A 41 22.39 28.54 -29.08
CA ASP A 41 22.33 27.66 -27.90
C ASP A 41 22.10 28.43 -26.59
N ILE A 42 22.69 29.62 -26.44
CA ILE A 42 22.54 30.48 -25.26
C ILE A 42 21.12 31.07 -25.24
N LEU A 43 20.65 31.59 -26.38
CA LEU A 43 19.28 32.08 -26.52
C LEU A 43 18.24 30.95 -26.34
N ALA A 44 18.55 29.74 -26.80
CA ALA A 44 17.73 28.56 -26.59
C ALA A 44 17.72 28.14 -25.10
N ALA A 45 18.84 28.23 -24.38
CA ALA A 45 18.89 27.99 -22.93
C ALA A 45 18.06 29.04 -22.17
N ILE A 46 18.24 30.32 -22.47
CA ILE A 46 17.49 31.45 -21.88
C ILE A 46 15.98 31.24 -22.03
N SER A 47 15.51 30.85 -23.21
CA SER A 47 14.08 30.64 -23.48
C SER A 47 13.42 29.49 -22.70
N ARG A 48 14.22 28.57 -22.12
CA ARG A 48 13.76 27.44 -21.29
C ARG A 48 13.74 27.75 -19.79
N THR A 49 14.24 28.91 -19.36
CA THR A 49 14.27 29.31 -17.95
C THR A 49 12.88 29.63 -17.38
N GLY A 50 12.81 29.76 -16.05
CA GLY A 50 11.62 30.24 -15.34
C GLY A 50 11.14 31.59 -15.86
N ARG A 51 12.06 32.57 -15.93
CA ARG A 51 11.86 33.88 -16.53
C ARG A 51 13.03 34.24 -17.46
N PRO A 52 12.87 34.12 -18.79
CA PRO A 52 13.89 34.50 -19.75
C PRO A 52 14.39 35.94 -19.57
N GLU A 53 13.49 36.86 -19.23
CA GLU A 53 13.79 38.26 -18.96
C GLU A 53 14.66 38.46 -17.70
N LEU A 54 14.50 37.59 -16.69
CA LEU A 54 15.35 37.61 -15.50
C LEU A 54 16.73 37.02 -15.80
N ALA A 55 16.79 35.96 -16.63
CA ALA A 55 18.06 35.37 -17.07
C ALA A 55 18.90 36.37 -17.87
N VAL A 56 18.27 37.12 -18.78
CA VAL A 56 18.92 38.19 -19.57
C VAL A 56 19.41 39.31 -18.65
N TYR A 57 18.55 39.82 -17.76
CA TYR A 57 18.94 40.90 -16.84
C TYR A 57 20.07 40.48 -15.89
N GLY A 58 19.99 39.27 -15.32
CA GLY A 58 21.04 38.73 -14.45
C GLY A 58 22.37 38.53 -15.18
N LEU A 59 22.34 38.10 -16.45
CA LEU A 59 23.55 37.96 -17.27
C LEU A 59 24.15 39.33 -17.62
N ALA A 60 23.33 40.31 -17.96
CA ALA A 60 23.77 41.69 -18.19
C ALA A 60 24.43 42.29 -16.95
N ARG A 61 23.81 42.15 -15.77
CA ARG A 61 24.37 42.65 -14.50
C ARG A 61 25.68 41.97 -14.09
N LEU A 62 25.87 40.70 -14.44
CA LEU A 62 27.15 40.01 -14.26
C LEU A 62 28.20 40.49 -15.27
N TYR A 63 27.80 40.68 -16.54
CA TYR A 63 28.66 41.16 -17.63
C TYR A 63 29.19 42.59 -17.36
N GLU A 64 28.39 43.45 -16.71
CA GLU A 64 28.79 44.79 -16.26
C GLU A 64 29.76 44.78 -15.06
N ALA A 65 29.73 43.73 -14.24
CA ALA A 65 30.45 43.67 -12.96
C ALA A 65 31.76 42.88 -13.03
N ASP A 66 31.84 41.87 -13.91
CA ASP A 66 33.02 41.02 -14.06
C ASP A 66 34.17 41.73 -14.82
N SER A 67 35.42 41.42 -14.45
CA SER A 67 36.61 42.03 -15.07
C SER A 67 36.99 41.43 -16.43
N ASN A 68 36.46 40.27 -16.81
CA ASN A 68 36.73 39.60 -18.08
C ASN A 68 35.47 38.87 -18.61
N PRO A 69 34.37 39.60 -18.90
CA PRO A 69 33.08 39.01 -19.25
C PRO A 69 33.09 38.24 -20.59
N ALA A 70 34.13 38.43 -21.40
CA ALA A 70 34.39 37.60 -22.58
C ALA A 70 34.57 36.11 -22.24
N GLN A 71 35.20 35.78 -21.09
CA GLN A 71 35.35 34.39 -20.65
C GLN A 71 34.01 33.76 -20.27
N ILE A 72 33.11 34.51 -19.62
CA ILE A 72 31.75 34.05 -19.30
C ILE A 72 31.01 33.68 -20.60
N MET A 73 31.03 34.56 -21.60
CA MET A 73 30.35 34.31 -22.87
C MET A 73 30.95 33.14 -23.64
N GLU A 74 32.28 32.94 -23.61
CA GLU A 74 32.91 31.81 -24.27
C GLU A 74 32.64 30.47 -23.56
N ALA A 75 32.61 30.46 -22.23
CA ALA A 75 32.17 29.30 -21.45
C ALA A 75 30.69 28.97 -21.72
N LEU A 76 29.81 29.97 -21.87
CA LEU A 76 28.41 29.77 -22.26
C LEU A 76 28.24 29.13 -23.65
N ARG A 77 29.11 29.44 -24.62
CA ARG A 77 29.12 28.77 -25.93
C ARG A 77 29.64 27.34 -25.83
N THR A 78 30.83 27.17 -25.25
CA THR A 78 31.62 25.93 -25.33
C THR A 78 31.23 24.86 -24.31
N GLN A 79 30.62 25.22 -23.18
CA GLN A 79 30.37 24.31 -22.06
C GLN A 79 28.87 24.23 -21.71
N PRO A 80 28.10 23.27 -22.29
CA PRO A 80 26.68 23.10 -21.99
C PRO A 80 26.36 22.92 -20.50
N ARG A 81 27.26 22.30 -19.72
CA ARG A 81 27.11 22.14 -18.26
C ARG A 81 27.13 23.49 -17.53
N PHE A 82 28.11 24.34 -17.83
CA PHE A 82 28.19 25.71 -17.31
C PHE A 82 27.00 26.56 -17.77
N ARG A 83 26.63 26.48 -19.05
CA ARG A 83 25.45 27.17 -19.60
C ARG A 83 24.17 26.79 -18.87
N GLY A 84 23.90 25.49 -18.67
CA GLY A 84 22.74 25.02 -17.90
C GLY A 84 22.73 25.55 -16.47
N ARG A 85 23.88 25.51 -15.79
CA ARG A 85 24.07 26.02 -14.42
C ARG A 85 23.80 27.52 -14.31
N LEU A 86 24.53 28.35 -15.06
CA LEU A 86 24.47 29.82 -14.94
C LEU A 86 23.13 30.36 -15.44
N ILE A 87 22.68 29.98 -16.64
CA ILE A 87 21.41 30.46 -17.20
C ILE A 87 20.21 29.97 -16.37
N GLY A 88 20.29 28.75 -15.82
CA GLY A 88 19.28 28.21 -14.91
C GLY A 88 19.18 28.98 -13.61
N LEU A 89 20.32 29.25 -12.96
CA LEU A 89 20.40 30.06 -11.75
C LEU A 89 19.79 31.45 -11.96
N LEU A 90 20.25 32.17 -13.01
CA LEU A 90 19.85 33.54 -13.28
C LEU A 90 18.35 33.64 -13.60
N GLY A 91 17.83 32.75 -14.44
CA GLY A 91 16.40 32.71 -14.79
C GLY A 91 15.48 32.14 -13.70
N ALA A 92 16.02 31.75 -12.55
CA ALA A 92 15.26 31.18 -11.43
C ALA A 92 15.31 32.01 -10.14
N SER A 93 16.41 32.67 -9.80
CA SER A 93 16.58 33.36 -8.51
C SER A 93 17.07 34.80 -8.65
N THR A 94 16.27 35.77 -8.18
CA THR A 94 16.68 37.18 -8.18
C THR A 94 17.85 37.40 -7.21
N VAL A 95 17.76 36.82 -6.00
CA VAL A 95 18.73 37.07 -4.92
C VAL A 95 20.10 36.42 -5.19
N LEU A 96 20.14 35.27 -5.88
CA LEU A 96 21.42 34.68 -6.29
C LEU A 96 22.00 35.36 -7.54
N SER A 97 21.17 35.94 -8.41
CA SER A 97 21.64 36.84 -9.48
C SER A 97 22.23 38.14 -8.92
N GLU A 98 21.56 38.75 -7.93
CA GLU A 98 22.03 39.95 -7.22
C GLU A 98 23.32 39.67 -6.42
N HIS A 99 23.43 38.50 -5.79
CA HIS A 99 24.67 38.07 -5.13
C HIS A 99 25.81 37.92 -6.14
N LEU A 100 25.56 37.24 -7.27
CA LEU A 100 26.57 37.01 -8.31
C LEU A 100 27.00 38.31 -9.01
N ALA A 101 26.10 39.29 -9.17
CA ALA A 101 26.46 40.62 -9.67
C ALA A 101 27.17 41.52 -8.63
N ALA A 102 27.15 41.16 -7.35
CA ALA A 102 27.90 41.83 -6.29
C ALA A 102 29.26 41.17 -5.99
N TRP A 103 29.42 39.91 -6.38
CA TRP A 103 30.62 39.08 -6.22
C TRP A 103 30.84 38.30 -7.54
N PRO A 104 31.20 38.99 -8.64
CA PRO A 104 31.27 38.39 -9.97
C PRO A 104 32.17 37.16 -9.99
N GLU A 105 33.28 37.16 -9.25
CA GLU A 105 34.24 36.06 -9.18
C GLU A 105 33.61 34.71 -8.81
N ASP A 106 32.46 34.68 -8.11
CA ASP A 106 31.73 33.46 -7.77
C ASP A 106 31.24 32.68 -9.02
N TRP A 107 31.23 33.25 -10.24
CA TRP A 107 30.85 32.51 -11.45
C TRP A 107 31.81 31.35 -11.74
N HIS A 108 33.08 31.48 -11.33
CA HIS A 108 34.08 30.41 -11.43
C HIS A 108 33.68 29.16 -10.64
N ASN A 109 32.94 29.31 -9.53
CA ASN A 109 32.43 28.18 -8.74
C ASN A 109 31.40 27.32 -9.50
N LEU A 110 30.88 27.81 -10.63
CA LEU A 110 29.97 27.07 -11.52
C LEU A 110 30.68 26.31 -12.65
N LEU A 111 32.01 26.45 -12.81
CA LEU A 111 32.80 25.68 -13.77
C LEU A 111 33.05 24.22 -13.34
N PRO A 112 33.51 23.91 -12.11
CA PRO A 112 33.94 22.56 -11.73
C PRO A 112 32.94 21.44 -12.01
N GLU A 113 33.43 20.28 -12.45
CA GLU A 113 32.59 19.11 -12.70
C GLU A 113 32.37 18.28 -11.43
N ALA A 114 31.27 18.52 -10.71
CA ALA A 114 30.85 17.62 -9.65
C ALA A 114 30.20 16.33 -10.22
N PRO A 115 30.41 15.16 -9.60
CA PRO A 115 29.73 13.93 -9.97
C PRO A 115 28.22 14.01 -9.69
N ALA A 116 27.43 13.16 -10.35
CA ALA A 116 25.97 13.16 -10.22
C ALA A 116 25.44 12.72 -8.82
N GLU A 117 26.33 12.26 -7.94
CA GLU A 117 25.99 11.71 -6.61
C GLU A 117 26.26 12.69 -5.46
N GLU A 118 27.16 13.65 -5.64
CA GLU A 118 27.51 14.69 -4.65
C GLU A 118 27.81 16.02 -5.39
N LEU A 119 27.07 17.09 -5.06
CA LEU A 119 27.11 18.35 -5.82
C LEU A 119 28.28 19.26 -5.41
N VAL A 120 28.61 19.23 -4.12
CA VAL A 120 29.73 19.92 -3.47
C VAL A 120 29.96 19.20 -2.14
N SER A 121 31.22 18.95 -1.77
CA SER A 121 31.51 18.17 -0.56
C SER A 121 31.30 18.99 0.72
N ALA A 122 30.90 18.30 1.78
CA ALA A 122 30.74 18.92 3.11
C ALA A 122 32.03 19.58 3.61
N GLU A 123 33.18 18.97 3.29
CA GLU A 123 34.51 19.47 3.61
C GLU A 123 34.86 20.75 2.85
N SER A 124 34.56 20.82 1.54
CA SER A 124 34.78 22.03 0.72
C SER A 124 33.95 23.20 1.24
N MET A 125 32.66 22.97 1.53
CA MET A 125 31.80 23.99 2.12
C MET A 125 32.32 24.45 3.50
N ARG A 126 32.71 23.51 4.37
CA ARG A 126 33.30 23.84 5.68
C ARG A 126 34.57 24.69 5.53
N LYS A 127 35.46 24.34 4.60
CA LYS A 127 36.70 25.07 4.33
C LYS A 127 36.43 26.52 3.95
N VAL A 128 35.57 26.76 2.95
CA VAL A 128 35.21 28.14 2.51
C VAL A 128 34.56 28.96 3.65
N LEU A 129 33.72 28.33 4.47
CA LEU A 129 33.10 29.01 5.62
C LEU A 129 34.12 29.28 6.77
N CYS A 130 35.08 28.38 7.00
CA CYS A 130 36.19 28.58 7.95
C CYS A 130 37.10 29.74 7.51
N GLU A 131 37.58 29.72 6.26
CA GLU A 131 38.45 30.74 5.67
C GLU A 131 37.79 32.13 5.73
N ALA A 132 36.49 32.22 5.44
CA ALA A 132 35.73 33.47 5.51
C ALA A 132 35.68 34.11 6.90
N LEU A 133 35.87 33.33 7.98
CA LEU A 133 35.96 33.84 9.36
C LEU A 133 37.38 33.84 9.93
N GLY A 134 38.40 33.57 9.09
CA GLY A 134 39.79 33.44 9.52
C GLY A 134 39.96 32.34 10.59
N ILE A 135 39.30 31.20 10.38
CA ILE A 135 39.49 29.95 11.11
C ILE A 135 40.36 29.06 10.21
N ASP A 136 41.42 28.46 10.78
CA ASP A 136 42.18 27.41 10.10
C ASP A 136 41.27 26.20 9.80
N PRO A 137 41.07 25.80 8.53
CA PRO A 137 40.26 24.63 8.20
C PRO A 137 40.79 23.31 8.77
N ASP A 138 42.09 23.18 9.03
CA ASP A 138 42.69 21.93 9.47
C ASP A 138 42.81 21.84 11.01
N ALA A 139 42.48 22.92 11.72
CA ALA A 139 42.41 22.95 13.17
C ALA A 139 41.20 22.16 13.74
N PRO A 140 41.29 21.62 14.98
CA PRO A 140 40.19 20.89 15.60
C PRO A 140 38.89 21.72 15.68
N PRO A 141 37.71 21.15 15.35
CA PRO A 141 36.45 21.89 15.37
C PRO A 141 36.10 22.39 16.77
N CYS A 142 35.44 23.54 16.87
CA CYS A 142 35.00 24.09 18.14
C CYS A 142 33.98 23.17 18.83
N THR A 143 34.26 22.74 20.06
CA THR A 143 33.42 21.84 20.87
C THR A 143 32.73 22.55 22.05
N GLY A 144 32.93 23.86 22.22
CA GLY A 144 32.39 24.64 23.34
C GLY A 144 33.32 25.80 23.66
N THR A 145 34.03 25.73 24.79
CA THR A 145 35.22 26.57 25.03
C THR A 145 36.43 26.17 24.19
N ASP A 146 36.47 24.91 23.74
CA ASP A 146 37.65 24.28 23.17
C ASP A 146 37.57 24.17 21.65
N GLY A 147 38.71 23.88 21.01
CA GLY A 147 38.87 23.84 19.56
C GLY A 147 39.07 25.22 18.92
N ALA A 148 39.00 25.26 17.59
CA ALA A 148 39.31 26.46 16.81
C ALA A 148 38.28 27.59 17.02
N ARG A 149 38.77 28.83 17.15
CA ARG A 149 37.95 30.05 17.31
C ARG A 149 38.13 30.97 16.11
N ALA A 150 37.11 31.74 15.77
CA ALA A 150 37.20 32.71 14.68
C ALA A 150 38.04 33.94 15.06
N SER A 151 38.89 34.38 14.14
CA SER A 151 39.55 35.70 14.25
C SER A 151 38.63 36.84 13.77
N VAL A 152 37.64 36.54 12.94
CA VAL A 152 36.58 37.48 12.55
C VAL A 152 35.32 37.22 13.38
N THR A 153 34.89 38.21 14.17
CA THR A 153 33.73 38.13 15.07
C THR A 153 32.68 39.23 14.78
N GLY A 154 31.56 39.24 15.52
CA GLY A 154 30.57 40.31 15.50
C GLY A 154 29.84 40.52 14.16
N PRO A 155 29.41 41.76 13.85
CA PRO A 155 28.71 42.06 12.60
C PRO A 155 29.54 41.80 11.33
N LYS A 156 30.87 41.80 11.43
CA LYS A 156 31.78 41.40 10.34
C LYS A 156 31.65 39.91 10.05
N ALA A 157 31.63 39.07 11.09
CA ALA A 157 31.44 37.62 10.94
C ALA A 157 30.12 37.27 10.25
N ILE A 158 29.00 37.89 10.66
CA ILE A 158 27.71 37.69 9.97
C ILE A 158 27.81 38.03 8.48
N SER A 159 28.49 39.12 8.12
CA SER A 159 28.57 39.58 6.74
C SER A 159 29.45 38.67 5.87
N ALA A 160 30.58 38.21 6.42
CA ALA A 160 31.47 37.26 5.75
C ALA A 160 30.84 35.85 5.63
N LEU A 161 30.24 35.34 6.72
CA LEU A 161 29.54 34.05 6.74
C LEU A 161 28.33 34.07 5.78
N ARG A 162 27.59 35.19 5.68
CA ARG A 162 26.50 35.37 4.70
C ARG A 162 27.00 35.30 3.25
N ARG A 163 28.16 35.90 2.93
CA ARG A 163 28.77 35.79 1.60
C ARG A 163 29.12 34.34 1.31
N ALA A 164 29.95 33.72 2.15
CA ALA A 164 30.39 32.33 2.00
C ALA A 164 29.22 31.33 1.88
N TYR A 165 28.22 31.45 2.75
CA TYR A 165 26.99 30.64 2.68
C TYR A 165 26.28 30.79 1.33
N ARG A 166 26.13 32.02 0.82
CA ARG A 166 25.48 32.27 -0.48
C ARG A 166 26.31 31.77 -1.67
N SER A 167 27.64 31.92 -1.64
CA SER A 167 28.54 31.36 -2.65
C SER A 167 28.41 29.84 -2.75
N GLN A 168 28.30 29.14 -1.62
CA GLN A 168 28.05 27.68 -1.61
C GLN A 168 26.60 27.31 -2.00
N LEU A 169 25.60 28.09 -1.54
CA LEU A 169 24.20 27.90 -1.92
C LEU A 169 23.98 28.07 -3.43
N LEU A 170 24.73 28.96 -4.07
CA LEU A 170 24.74 29.24 -5.51
C LEU A 170 25.19 28.02 -6.33
N ILE A 171 26.20 27.27 -5.87
CA ILE A 171 26.64 26.00 -6.50
C ILE A 171 25.49 24.99 -6.46
N ILE A 172 24.89 24.79 -5.27
CA ILE A 172 23.80 23.84 -5.06
C ILE A 172 22.56 24.21 -5.91
N ALA A 173 22.20 25.49 -5.95
CA ALA A 173 21.10 26.01 -6.78
C ALA A 173 21.34 25.77 -8.28
N ALA A 174 22.53 26.12 -8.78
CA ALA A 174 22.86 25.96 -10.19
C ALA A 174 22.88 24.48 -10.63
N HIS A 175 23.34 23.56 -9.77
CA HIS A 175 23.33 22.12 -10.06
C HIS A 175 21.92 21.49 -10.01
N ASP A 176 21.02 21.98 -9.15
CA ASP A 176 19.62 21.54 -9.12
C ASP A 176 18.83 22.07 -10.33
N LEU A 177 19.15 23.28 -10.79
CA LEU A 177 18.49 23.94 -11.93
C LEU A 177 19.01 23.51 -13.31
N ALA A 178 20.31 23.17 -13.46
CA ALA A 178 20.89 22.89 -14.77
C ALA A 178 20.11 21.88 -15.65
N PRO A 179 19.52 20.78 -15.13
CA PRO A 179 18.77 19.81 -15.95
C PRO A 179 17.42 20.28 -16.49
N SER A 180 16.81 21.36 -15.96
CA SER A 180 15.62 21.97 -16.59
C SER A 180 15.99 22.85 -17.78
N ILE A 181 17.23 23.37 -17.81
CA ILE A 181 17.76 24.17 -18.92
C ILE A 181 18.41 23.30 -19.97
N GLU A 182 19.28 22.36 -19.61
CA GLU A 182 19.95 21.47 -20.55
C GLU A 182 19.48 20.03 -20.32
N THR A 183 18.46 19.62 -21.09
CA THR A 183 17.80 18.31 -20.99
C THR A 183 18.66 17.13 -21.45
N SER A 184 19.87 17.41 -21.94
CA SER A 184 20.96 16.46 -22.16
C SER A 184 21.68 16.05 -20.87
N LEU A 185 21.53 16.82 -19.79
CA LEU A 185 22.13 16.55 -18.48
C LEU A 185 21.27 15.56 -17.67
N PRO A 186 21.90 14.69 -16.84
CA PRO A 186 21.15 13.82 -15.94
C PRO A 186 20.37 14.65 -14.91
N THR A 187 19.15 14.21 -14.58
CA THR A 187 18.34 14.86 -13.54
C THR A 187 18.98 14.70 -12.17
N THR A 188 19.29 15.82 -11.53
CA THR A 188 19.82 15.88 -10.17
C THR A 188 18.87 15.21 -9.18
N ALA A 189 19.37 14.23 -8.42
CA ALA A 189 18.56 13.49 -7.47
C ALA A 189 18.26 14.36 -6.24
N LEU A 190 16.98 14.55 -5.89
CA LEU A 190 16.56 15.36 -4.75
C LEU A 190 17.33 15.08 -3.44
N PRO A 191 17.63 13.83 -3.04
CA PRO A 191 18.46 13.57 -1.86
C PRO A 191 19.84 14.23 -1.91
N ALA A 192 20.50 14.35 -3.08
CA ALA A 192 21.79 15.02 -3.18
C ALA A 192 21.68 16.53 -2.91
N VAL A 193 20.61 17.17 -3.40
CA VAL A 193 20.30 18.58 -3.08
C VAL A 193 20.06 18.75 -1.59
N CYS A 194 19.17 17.93 -1.00
CA CYS A 194 18.87 17.98 0.43
C CYS A 194 20.09 17.69 1.31
N HIS A 195 20.94 16.73 0.93
CA HIS A 195 22.18 16.41 1.64
C HIS A 195 23.17 17.59 1.58
N ALA A 196 23.36 18.21 0.41
CA ALA A 196 24.26 19.36 0.26
C ALA A 196 23.77 20.58 1.06
N LEU A 197 22.47 20.91 1.00
CA LEU A 197 21.86 21.96 1.82
C LEU A 197 22.03 21.68 3.32
N THR A 198 21.86 20.42 3.73
CA THR A 198 22.04 20.00 5.12
C THR A 198 23.50 20.10 5.56
N ALA A 199 24.46 19.68 4.72
CA ALA A 199 25.89 19.78 5.03
C ALA A 199 26.37 21.24 5.09
N LEU A 200 25.82 22.12 4.24
CA LEU A 200 26.03 23.56 4.34
C LEU A 200 25.49 24.12 5.66
N ALA A 201 24.32 23.65 6.10
CA ALA A 201 23.74 24.06 7.40
C ALA A 201 24.58 23.56 8.59
N ASP A 202 25.04 22.30 8.57
CA ASP A 202 25.94 21.73 9.60
C ASP A 202 27.27 22.53 9.67
N ALA A 203 27.88 22.83 8.53
CA ALA A 203 29.07 23.68 8.45
C ALA A 203 28.81 25.10 8.98
N THR A 204 27.64 25.68 8.68
CA THR A 204 27.23 27.00 9.17
C THR A 204 27.02 27.01 10.69
N LEU A 205 26.48 25.94 11.28
CA LEU A 205 26.39 25.76 12.74
C LEU A 205 27.78 25.67 13.37
N GLN A 206 28.66 24.85 12.80
CA GLN A 206 30.00 24.58 13.35
C GLN A 206 30.91 25.82 13.29
N VAL A 207 30.83 26.59 12.20
CA VAL A 207 31.56 27.86 12.02
C VAL A 207 30.91 28.98 12.84
N GLY A 208 29.58 29.01 12.95
CA GLY A 208 28.86 29.91 13.86
C GLY A 208 29.19 29.69 15.34
N LEU A 209 29.46 28.43 15.74
CA LEU A 209 29.95 28.10 17.09
C LEU A 209 31.37 28.63 17.32
N ALA A 210 32.29 28.41 16.38
CA ALA A 210 33.65 28.95 16.46
C ALA A 210 33.69 30.49 16.49
N ALA A 211 32.73 31.15 15.83
CA ALA A 211 32.52 32.58 15.89
C ALA A 211 31.98 33.06 17.25
N ALA A 212 31.02 32.33 17.83
CA ALA A 212 30.52 32.60 19.18
C ALA A 212 31.61 32.39 20.26
N ALA A 213 32.44 31.36 20.12
CA ALA A 213 33.58 31.09 21.00
C ALA A 213 34.70 32.14 20.87
N GLY A 214 34.87 32.75 19.69
CA GLY A 214 35.75 33.91 19.48
C GLY A 214 35.30 35.18 20.21
N GLU A 215 34.05 35.25 20.68
CA GLU A 215 33.50 36.37 21.45
C GLU A 215 33.43 36.12 22.96
N LEU A 216 33.84 34.94 23.45
CA LEU A 216 33.93 34.68 24.89
C LEU A 216 35.10 35.44 25.53
N PRO A 217 34.95 35.95 26.78
CA PRO A 217 36.06 36.56 27.50
C PRO A 217 37.16 35.53 27.83
N ALA A 218 38.39 36.00 27.99
CA ALA A 218 39.48 35.19 28.52
C ALA A 218 39.12 34.72 29.94
N GLY A 219 39.27 33.42 30.21
CA GLY A 219 38.86 32.81 31.48
C GLY A 219 37.38 32.48 31.63
N ALA A 220 36.59 32.44 30.53
CA ALA A 220 35.24 31.87 30.57
C ALA A 220 35.26 30.40 31.03
N PRO A 221 34.39 29.97 31.98
CA PRO A 221 34.35 28.61 32.52
C PRO A 221 34.30 27.50 31.47
N ALA A 222 35.04 26.41 31.71
CA ALA A 222 35.21 25.32 30.76
C ALA A 222 33.90 24.54 30.55
N VAL A 223 33.43 24.47 29.31
CA VAL A 223 32.18 23.77 28.99
C VAL A 223 32.19 23.21 27.56
N ARG A 224 31.69 21.99 27.42
CA ARG A 224 31.47 21.32 26.13
C ARG A 224 30.00 21.45 25.74
N LEU A 225 29.76 21.73 24.46
CA LEU A 225 28.45 22.02 23.87
C LEU A 225 28.25 21.19 22.60
N GLY A 226 27.22 20.36 22.59
CA GLY A 226 26.75 19.62 21.41
C GLY A 226 25.48 20.25 20.84
N VAL A 227 25.43 20.39 19.51
CA VAL A 227 24.27 20.86 18.75
C VAL A 227 23.60 19.67 18.06
N ILE A 228 22.39 19.35 18.48
CA ILE A 228 21.57 18.28 17.91
C ILE A 228 20.67 18.88 16.84
N ALA A 229 20.83 18.49 15.57
CA ALA A 229 19.89 18.84 14.52
C ALA A 229 18.64 17.97 14.59
N MET A 230 17.48 18.63 14.48
CA MET A 230 16.15 18.04 14.52
C MET A 230 15.45 18.22 13.16
N GLY A 231 14.19 17.78 13.07
CA GLY A 231 13.30 18.15 11.96
C GLY A 231 13.87 17.84 10.57
N LYS A 232 13.94 18.83 9.67
CA LYS A 232 14.43 18.61 8.29
C LYS A 232 15.96 18.45 8.23
N THR A 233 16.70 19.25 8.96
CA THR A 233 18.17 19.21 9.00
C THR A 233 18.67 17.90 9.59
N GLY A 234 18.04 17.43 10.67
CA GLY A 234 18.34 16.15 11.29
C GLY A 234 18.07 14.96 10.36
N ALA A 235 16.96 15.01 9.61
CA ALA A 235 16.62 14.02 8.58
C ALA A 235 17.50 14.03 7.32
N LYS A 236 18.37 15.04 7.15
CA LYS A 236 19.06 15.36 5.89
C LYS A 236 18.10 15.63 4.71
N GLU A 237 16.95 16.23 5.02
CA GLU A 237 15.86 16.59 4.09
C GLU A 237 15.62 18.11 4.05
N LEU A 238 16.69 18.90 4.18
CA LEU A 238 16.61 20.35 4.15
C LEU A 238 16.30 20.90 2.74
N ASN A 239 15.62 22.04 2.69
CA ASN A 239 15.26 22.77 1.46
C ASN A 239 15.92 24.17 1.46
N TYR A 240 15.83 24.92 0.36
CA TYR A 240 16.59 26.17 0.17
C TYR A 240 16.35 27.25 1.22
N LEU A 241 15.15 27.28 1.84
CA LEU A 241 14.91 28.09 3.02
C LEU A 241 13.96 27.41 4.01
N SER A 242 14.55 26.76 5.01
CA SER A 242 13.86 26.39 6.24
C SER A 242 14.64 26.88 7.44
N ASP A 243 13.89 27.15 8.49
CA ASP A 243 14.38 27.14 9.86
C ASP A 243 15.11 25.81 10.12
N VAL A 244 16.23 25.88 10.83
CA VAL A 244 16.99 24.70 11.25
C VAL A 244 16.62 24.41 12.69
N ASP A 245 15.81 23.37 12.85
CA ASP A 245 15.35 22.87 14.14
C ASP A 245 16.56 22.30 14.93
N VAL A 246 16.80 22.75 16.18
CA VAL A 246 17.93 22.28 17.02
C VAL A 246 17.57 22.03 18.49
N MET A 247 18.42 21.26 19.18
CA MET A 247 18.56 21.27 20.65
C MET A 247 20.02 21.43 21.05
N PHE A 248 20.27 22.01 22.22
CA PHE A 248 21.61 22.19 22.78
C PHE A 248 21.80 21.33 24.03
N ILE A 249 22.85 20.51 24.03
CA ILE A 249 23.29 19.72 25.18
C ILE A 249 24.65 20.23 25.65
N ALA A 250 24.84 20.41 26.96
CA ALA A 250 26.12 20.84 27.52
C ALA A 250 26.58 19.96 28.69
N ALA A 251 27.89 19.84 28.84
CA ALA A 251 28.55 19.20 29.97
C ALA A 251 29.63 20.14 30.51
N ALA A 252 29.57 20.43 31.80
CA ALA A 252 30.63 21.12 32.52
C ALA A 252 31.81 20.19 32.76
N GLU A 253 33.03 20.74 32.70
CA GLU A 253 34.24 20.03 33.17
C GLU A 253 34.78 20.63 34.49
N ASP A 254 34.38 21.88 34.80
CA ASP A 254 34.58 22.54 36.09
C ASP A 254 33.57 22.11 37.17
N PRO A 255 33.87 22.29 38.47
CA PRO A 255 32.94 22.02 39.57
C PRO A 255 31.69 22.92 39.59
N ASP A 256 31.76 24.13 39.01
CA ASP A 256 30.61 25.03 38.90
C ASP A 256 29.82 24.77 37.60
N GLU A 257 28.97 23.74 37.67
CA GLU A 257 28.03 23.39 36.60
C GLU A 257 27.10 24.58 36.23
N GLY A 258 26.82 25.49 37.17
CA GLY A 258 25.99 26.67 36.94
C GLY A 258 26.68 27.70 36.05
N ALA A 259 27.94 28.05 36.35
CA ALA A 259 28.74 28.98 35.56
C ALA A 259 29.07 28.39 34.16
N ALA A 260 29.38 27.09 34.09
CA ALA A 260 29.55 26.39 32.81
C ALA A 260 28.27 26.39 31.96
N LEU A 261 27.09 26.15 32.55
CA LEU A 261 25.81 26.23 31.83
C LEU A 261 25.46 27.66 31.39
N ALA A 262 25.88 28.69 32.12
CA ALA A 262 25.76 30.07 31.68
C ALA A 262 26.61 30.35 30.43
N THR A 263 27.88 29.92 30.42
CA THR A 263 28.77 30.01 29.24
C THR A 263 28.20 29.24 28.04
N ALA A 264 27.68 28.03 28.25
CA ALA A 264 27.03 27.25 27.19
C ALA A 264 25.76 27.93 26.65
N THR A 265 24.98 28.57 27.52
CA THR A 265 23.77 29.33 27.14
C THR A 265 24.12 30.60 26.36
N GLN A 266 25.23 31.28 26.71
CA GLN A 266 25.78 32.39 25.93
C GLN A 266 26.23 31.92 24.54
N LEU A 267 27.03 30.84 24.46
CA LEU A 267 27.46 30.23 23.19
C LEU A 267 26.28 29.86 22.29
N ALA A 268 25.29 29.12 22.81
CA ALA A 268 24.11 28.71 22.07
C ALA A 268 23.30 29.92 21.57
N SER A 269 22.99 30.88 22.44
CA SER A 269 22.25 32.10 22.07
C SER A 269 23.00 32.91 21.01
N ARG A 270 24.34 32.97 21.09
CA ARG A 270 25.16 33.76 20.18
C ARG A 270 25.32 33.09 18.82
N LEU A 271 25.52 31.77 18.79
CA LEU A 271 25.46 30.95 17.58
C LEU A 271 24.12 31.17 16.84
N MET A 272 23.00 31.10 17.56
CA MET A 272 21.67 31.32 16.97
C MET A 272 21.55 32.71 16.31
N TRP A 273 22.12 33.75 16.93
CA TRP A 273 22.13 35.10 16.36
C TRP A 273 23.06 35.22 15.13
N ILE A 274 24.24 34.61 15.15
CA ILE A 274 25.20 34.62 14.04
C ILE A 274 24.64 33.87 12.82
N CYS A 275 24.17 32.64 12.99
CA CYS A 275 23.55 31.85 11.92
C CYS A 275 22.24 32.49 11.44
N GLY A 276 21.44 33.03 12.37
CA GLY A 276 20.20 33.77 12.09
C GLY A 276 20.41 35.00 11.20
N GLY A 277 21.48 35.76 11.43
CA GLY A 277 21.84 36.88 10.56
C GLY A 277 22.49 36.45 9.25
N ALA A 278 23.20 35.32 9.23
CA ALA A 278 23.96 34.87 8.06
C ALA A 278 23.12 34.13 7.01
N ALA A 279 22.22 33.24 7.42
CA ALA A 279 21.62 32.24 6.53
C ALA A 279 20.11 31.99 6.74
N TRP A 280 19.70 31.55 7.92
CA TRP A 280 18.34 31.08 8.23
C TRP A 280 18.05 31.14 9.74
N GLU A 281 16.77 31.15 10.13
CA GLU A 281 16.37 31.14 11.54
C GLU A 281 16.75 29.80 12.21
N VAL A 282 17.36 29.87 13.40
CA VAL A 282 17.71 28.70 14.19
C VAL A 282 16.60 28.50 15.23
N ASP A 283 15.78 27.44 15.11
CA ASP A 283 14.66 27.24 16.04
C ASP A 283 14.97 26.17 17.09
N ALA A 284 15.03 26.60 18.35
CA ALA A 284 15.19 25.74 19.52
C ALA A 284 13.85 25.37 20.18
N ALA A 285 12.70 25.55 19.52
CA ALA A 285 11.37 25.31 20.10
C ALA A 285 10.99 23.83 20.28
N LEU A 286 11.75 22.88 19.71
CA LEU A 286 11.52 21.44 19.93
C LEU A 286 12.16 20.89 21.22
N ARG A 287 12.93 21.71 21.95
CA ARG A 287 13.54 21.33 23.24
C ARG A 287 12.47 21.07 24.32
N PRO A 288 12.82 20.37 25.42
CA PRO A 288 11.94 20.22 26.60
C PRO A 288 11.24 21.52 27.02
N GLU A 289 9.96 21.42 27.37
CA GLU A 289 9.04 22.55 27.64
C GLU A 289 8.97 23.66 26.55
N GLY A 290 9.50 23.39 25.35
CA GLY A 290 9.50 24.28 24.21
C GLY A 290 10.14 25.64 24.49
N LYS A 291 9.49 26.73 24.07
CA LYS A 291 10.01 28.10 24.28
C LYS A 291 10.09 28.52 25.75
N ALA A 292 9.44 27.81 26.68
CA ALA A 292 9.50 28.07 28.12
C ALA A 292 10.61 27.31 28.85
N GLY A 293 11.18 26.26 28.25
CA GLY A 293 12.27 25.48 28.85
C GLY A 293 13.64 26.14 28.69
N ALA A 294 14.62 25.72 29.50
CA ALA A 294 16.01 26.15 29.38
C ALA A 294 16.55 25.90 27.95
N LEU A 295 17.31 26.86 27.39
CA LEU A 295 17.84 26.75 26.02
C LEU A 295 18.84 25.60 25.86
N VAL A 296 19.67 25.41 26.88
CA VAL A 296 20.69 24.37 26.99
C VAL A 296 20.37 23.49 28.20
N ARG A 297 20.61 22.19 28.10
CA ARG A 297 20.40 21.22 29.19
C ARG A 297 21.56 20.24 29.31
N THR A 298 21.74 19.69 30.51
CA THR A 298 22.74 18.65 30.78
C THR A 298 22.23 17.26 30.35
N PRO A 299 23.11 16.26 30.16
CA PRO A 299 22.71 14.87 29.93
C PRO A 299 21.68 14.37 30.96
N ALA A 300 21.91 14.63 32.26
CA ALA A 300 20.98 14.28 33.33
C ALA A 300 19.63 15.01 33.20
N GLY A 301 19.66 16.30 32.82
CA GLY A 301 18.46 17.11 32.59
C GLY A 301 17.61 16.66 31.39
N PHE A 302 18.22 16.10 30.35
CA PHE A 302 17.49 15.44 29.26
C PHE A 302 16.97 14.06 29.67
N ALA A 303 17.78 13.24 30.33
CA ALA A 303 17.40 11.90 30.76
C ALA A 303 16.19 11.93 31.71
N SER A 304 16.21 12.78 32.75
CA SER A 304 15.07 12.93 33.66
C SER A 304 13.81 13.47 32.97
N TYR A 305 13.92 14.20 31.86
CA TYR A 305 12.76 14.73 31.16
C TYR A 305 12.11 13.66 30.26
N TYR A 306 12.89 13.02 29.39
CA TYR A 306 12.37 12.01 28.46
C TYR A 306 11.86 10.74 29.17
N GLN A 307 12.34 10.45 30.38
CA GLN A 307 11.81 9.37 31.22
C GLN A 307 10.46 9.70 31.89
N ARG A 308 10.13 10.97 32.13
CA ARG A 308 9.03 11.36 33.06
C ARG A 308 7.88 12.15 32.42
N TRP A 309 8.16 13.02 31.46
CA TRP A 309 7.19 14.03 30.99
C TRP A 309 6.98 14.05 29.47
N ALA A 310 7.88 13.47 28.69
CA ALA A 310 7.85 13.55 27.24
C ALA A 310 6.64 12.82 26.60
N GLN A 311 5.96 13.56 25.73
CA GLN A 311 4.74 13.19 25.02
C GLN A 311 5.05 12.36 23.77
N THR A 312 4.03 11.63 23.29
CA THR A 312 4.10 10.78 22.09
C THR A 312 4.67 11.48 20.85
N TRP A 313 4.32 12.75 20.62
CA TRP A 313 4.78 13.51 19.46
C TRP A 313 6.28 13.90 19.53
N GLU A 314 6.85 14.00 20.73
CA GLU A 314 8.26 14.35 20.93
C GLU A 314 9.17 13.21 20.42
N PHE A 315 8.75 11.96 20.64
CA PHE A 315 9.43 10.78 20.08
C PHE A 315 9.31 10.70 18.55
N GLN A 316 8.19 11.16 17.97
CA GLN A 316 8.07 11.32 16.50
C GLN A 316 9.00 12.41 15.94
N ALA A 317 9.31 13.45 16.73
CA ALA A 317 10.32 14.46 16.36
C ALA A 317 11.75 13.92 16.50
N LEU A 318 12.05 13.22 17.61
CA LEU A 318 13.35 12.58 17.89
C LEU A 318 13.72 11.48 16.88
N LEU A 319 12.76 10.89 16.16
CA LEU A 319 13.02 10.04 14.99
C LEU A 319 14.00 10.66 13.98
N LYS A 320 14.01 12.00 13.90
CA LYS A 320 14.83 12.78 12.98
C LYS A 320 16.06 13.41 13.66
N ALA A 321 16.34 13.13 14.93
CA ALA A 321 17.48 13.70 15.67
C ALA A 321 18.83 13.13 15.22
N ARG A 322 19.87 13.97 15.24
CA ARG A 322 21.30 13.59 15.13
C ARG A 322 22.23 14.69 15.65
N PRO A 323 23.49 14.39 16.00
CA PRO A 323 24.53 15.41 16.11
C PRO A 323 24.73 16.17 14.78
N ALA A 324 25.10 17.44 14.87
CA ALA A 324 25.33 18.31 13.71
C ALA A 324 26.54 19.26 13.84
N ALA A 325 26.79 19.80 15.03
CA ALA A 325 27.95 20.65 15.31
C ALA A 325 28.31 20.60 16.80
N GLY A 326 29.48 21.11 17.16
CA GLY A 326 29.99 21.08 18.54
C GLY A 326 30.57 19.71 18.91
N ASP A 327 30.52 19.34 20.19
CA ASP A 327 31.09 18.09 20.69
C ASP A 327 30.32 16.85 20.16
N PRO A 328 30.98 15.95 19.40
CA PRO A 328 30.31 14.79 18.81
C PRO A 328 30.03 13.67 19.82
N ALA A 329 30.83 13.54 20.88
CA ALA A 329 30.64 12.51 21.90
C ALA A 329 29.47 12.85 22.82
N LEU A 330 29.34 14.13 23.21
CA LEU A 330 28.16 14.66 23.91
C LEU A 330 26.91 14.60 23.01
N GLY A 331 27.10 14.74 21.69
CA GLY A 331 26.09 14.45 20.68
C GLY A 331 25.53 13.03 20.76
N GLU A 332 26.39 12.00 20.75
CA GLU A 332 25.92 10.61 20.89
C GLU A 332 25.37 10.29 22.30
N VAL A 333 25.84 10.96 23.37
CA VAL A 333 25.22 10.87 24.71
C VAL A 333 23.74 11.31 24.68
N PHE A 334 23.41 12.41 23.98
CA PHE A 334 22.00 12.78 23.76
C PHE A 334 21.24 11.69 22.98
N MET A 335 21.87 11.10 21.97
CA MET A 335 21.24 10.04 21.19
C MET A 335 20.97 8.80 22.04
N ASP A 336 21.90 8.32 22.86
CA ASP A 336 21.70 7.14 23.70
C ASP A 336 20.66 7.35 24.82
N ILE A 337 20.50 8.59 25.30
CA ILE A 337 19.40 8.97 26.21
C ILE A 337 18.03 8.85 25.53
N THR A 338 17.92 9.25 24.26
CA THR A 338 16.63 9.46 23.59
C THR A 338 16.19 8.31 22.68
N ARG A 339 17.14 7.66 22.00
CA ARG A 339 16.98 6.56 21.03
C ARG A 339 16.17 5.38 21.59
N PRO A 340 16.31 4.93 22.86
CA PRO A 340 15.45 3.87 23.42
C PRO A 340 13.97 4.29 23.54
N GLY A 341 13.71 5.56 23.87
CA GLY A 341 12.35 6.10 23.96
C GLY A 341 11.64 6.15 22.60
N VAL A 342 12.36 6.51 21.53
CA VAL A 342 11.83 6.54 20.16
C VAL A 342 11.29 5.17 19.72
N TRP A 343 12.02 4.10 20.03
CA TRP A 343 11.67 2.73 19.59
C TRP A 343 10.80 1.95 20.60
N SER A 344 10.39 2.58 21.70
CA SER A 344 9.40 2.04 22.65
C SER A 344 8.09 2.84 22.66
N ALA A 345 8.09 4.10 22.21
CA ALA A 345 6.91 4.98 22.18
C ALA A 345 5.68 4.38 21.50
N ALA A 346 5.87 3.54 20.47
CA ALA A 346 4.77 2.89 19.74
C ALA A 346 4.04 1.78 20.53
N GLY A 347 4.56 1.38 21.70
CA GLY A 347 3.87 0.49 22.66
C GLY A 347 3.03 1.24 23.70
N ARG A 348 2.91 2.57 23.63
CA ARG A 348 2.02 3.35 24.52
C ARG A 348 0.56 3.20 24.10
N ASP A 349 -0.35 3.16 25.07
CA ASP A 349 -1.79 3.17 24.85
C ASP A 349 -2.20 4.30 23.87
N SER A 350 -3.07 3.99 22.92
CA SER A 350 -3.60 4.91 21.89
C SER A 350 -2.54 5.69 21.07
N PHE A 351 -1.27 5.29 21.05
CA PHE A 351 -0.20 5.93 20.27
C PHE A 351 -0.59 6.20 18.80
N VAL A 352 -1.23 5.23 18.14
CA VAL A 352 -1.66 5.34 16.74
C VAL A 352 -2.80 6.36 16.58
N ASP A 353 -3.76 6.34 17.49
CA ASP A 353 -4.90 7.27 17.51
C ASP A 353 -4.46 8.72 17.76
N ASP A 354 -3.50 8.92 18.67
CA ASP A 354 -2.90 10.23 18.97
C ASP A 354 -2.19 10.83 17.75
N VAL A 355 -1.37 10.03 17.06
CA VAL A 355 -0.64 10.46 15.85
C VAL A 355 -1.63 10.80 14.72
N GLN A 356 -2.71 10.02 14.57
CA GLN A 356 -3.80 10.32 13.62
C GLN A 356 -4.63 11.55 14.02
N ALA A 357 -4.91 11.76 15.32
CA ALA A 357 -5.63 12.93 15.82
C ALA A 357 -4.80 14.21 15.67
N MET A 358 -3.49 14.13 15.89
CA MET A 358 -2.55 15.22 15.62
C MET A 358 -2.53 15.58 14.13
N ARG A 359 -2.47 14.59 13.22
CA ARG A 359 -2.48 14.87 11.76
C ARG A 359 -3.76 15.59 11.32
N ARG A 360 -4.93 15.15 11.80
CA ARG A 360 -6.23 15.80 11.54
C ARG A 360 -6.23 17.26 11.99
N ARG A 361 -5.87 17.52 13.26
CA ARG A 361 -5.78 18.88 13.83
C ARG A 361 -4.86 19.82 13.02
N VAL A 362 -3.79 19.29 12.42
CA VAL A 362 -2.88 20.06 11.54
C VAL A 362 -3.51 20.37 10.18
N GLU A 363 -4.45 19.55 9.69
CA GLU A 363 -5.23 19.78 8.46
C GLU A 363 -6.39 20.77 8.70
N ASP A 364 -7.11 20.60 9.82
CA ASP A 364 -8.26 21.42 10.20
C ASP A 364 -7.89 22.90 10.34
N ASN A 365 -6.74 23.17 10.97
CA ASN A 365 -6.17 24.51 11.22
C ASN A 365 -5.73 25.30 9.97
N ILE A 366 -5.76 24.71 8.76
CA ILE A 366 -5.40 25.41 7.51
C ILE A 366 -6.55 26.33 7.10
N PRO A 367 -6.35 27.66 6.91
CA PRO A 367 -7.41 28.55 6.45
C PRO A 367 -7.97 28.14 5.08
N ASP A 368 -9.29 28.18 4.91
CA ASP A 368 -9.98 27.66 3.70
C ASP A 368 -9.41 28.21 2.39
N LYS A 369 -9.17 29.53 2.34
CA LYS A 369 -8.54 30.25 1.22
C LYS A 369 -7.12 29.79 0.83
N HIS A 370 -6.52 28.87 1.59
CA HIS A 370 -5.17 28.36 1.38
C HIS A 370 -5.10 26.83 1.22
N ARG A 371 -6.18 26.08 1.55
CA ARG A 371 -6.17 24.59 1.49
C ARG A 371 -5.72 24.05 0.13
N ASP A 372 -6.24 24.59 -0.97
CA ASP A 372 -5.90 24.15 -2.33
C ASP A 372 -4.52 24.60 -2.83
N ARG A 373 -3.78 25.43 -2.09
CA ARG A 373 -2.47 26.01 -2.46
C ARG A 373 -1.32 25.55 -1.57
N GLU A 374 -1.63 24.96 -0.42
CA GLU A 374 -0.69 24.58 0.65
C GLU A 374 -0.02 23.23 0.37
N LEU A 375 1.19 23.25 -0.21
CA LEU A 375 1.94 22.06 -0.66
C LEU A 375 2.39 21.14 0.47
N LYS A 376 2.58 21.68 1.68
CA LYS A 376 3.21 20.98 2.79
C LYS A 376 2.15 20.38 3.71
N LEU A 377 1.21 21.19 4.20
CA LEU A 377 0.23 20.78 5.21
C LEU A 377 -1.12 20.28 4.64
N GLY A 378 -1.45 20.62 3.39
CA GLY A 378 -2.72 20.27 2.74
C GLY A 378 -2.92 18.77 2.51
N ALA A 379 -4.15 18.38 2.16
CA ALA A 379 -4.49 17.01 1.81
C ALA A 379 -3.70 16.53 0.58
N GLY A 380 -2.97 15.42 0.72
CA GLY A 380 -2.05 14.96 -0.32
C GLY A 380 -0.70 15.70 -0.38
N GLY A 381 -0.42 16.59 0.58
CA GLY A 381 0.82 17.36 0.67
C GLY A 381 2.01 16.57 1.23
N LEU A 382 3.16 17.23 1.36
CA LEU A 382 4.40 16.64 1.87
C LEU A 382 4.23 15.97 3.24
N ARG A 383 3.45 16.60 4.13
CA ARG A 383 3.24 16.16 5.51
C ARG A 383 2.43 14.86 5.60
N ASP A 384 1.58 14.55 4.61
CA ASP A 384 0.88 13.25 4.52
C ASP A 384 1.88 12.10 4.28
N VAL A 385 2.89 12.32 3.43
CA VAL A 385 3.96 11.34 3.19
C VAL A 385 4.85 11.20 4.43
N GLU A 386 5.26 12.33 5.02
CA GLU A 386 6.08 12.34 6.25
C GLU A 386 5.38 11.53 7.36
N PHE A 387 4.12 11.83 7.70
CA PHE A 387 3.37 11.11 8.74
C PHE A 387 3.18 9.62 8.42
N ALA A 388 2.84 9.26 7.17
CA ALA A 388 2.63 7.87 6.78
C ALA A 388 3.92 7.03 6.93
N VAL A 389 5.07 7.60 6.54
CA VAL A 389 6.37 6.94 6.68
C VAL A 389 6.80 6.89 8.15
N GLN A 390 6.70 7.99 8.90
CA GLN A 390 7.10 8.04 10.30
C GLN A 390 6.30 7.08 11.19
N LEU A 391 4.97 6.98 11.01
CA LEU A 391 4.13 6.05 11.77
C LEU A 391 4.55 4.59 11.52
N LEU A 392 4.76 4.22 10.26
CA LEU A 392 5.24 2.89 9.89
C LEU A 392 6.64 2.59 10.45
N GLN A 393 7.53 3.59 10.51
CA GLN A 393 8.85 3.44 11.13
C GLN A 393 8.77 3.28 12.66
N LEU A 394 7.91 4.01 13.36
CA LEU A 394 7.78 3.92 14.82
C LEU A 394 7.14 2.57 15.23
N VAL A 395 6.10 2.12 14.53
CA VAL A 395 5.43 0.83 14.80
C VAL A 395 6.32 -0.37 14.49
N HIS A 396 7.00 -0.39 13.33
CA HIS A 396 7.79 -1.55 12.90
C HIS A 396 9.28 -1.48 13.30
N GLY A 397 9.83 -0.29 13.52
CA GLY A 397 11.21 -0.07 13.94
C GLY A 397 11.53 -0.58 15.36
N ARG A 398 10.50 -0.93 16.16
CA ARG A 398 10.65 -1.75 17.38
C ARG A 398 11.50 -2.99 17.06
N SER A 399 11.06 -3.78 16.08
CA SER A 399 11.63 -5.09 15.72
C SER A 399 12.54 -5.11 14.50
N ASP A 400 12.54 -4.05 13.68
CA ASP A 400 13.35 -3.96 12.45
C ASP A 400 14.29 -2.73 12.45
N PRO A 401 15.57 -2.91 12.86
CA PRO A 401 16.58 -1.84 12.87
C PRO A 401 16.80 -1.16 11.51
N ASP A 402 16.55 -1.86 10.40
CA ASP A 402 16.70 -1.30 9.04
C ASP A 402 15.67 -0.21 8.73
N LEU A 403 14.64 -0.03 9.57
CA LEU A 403 13.69 1.07 9.49
C LEU A 403 14.10 2.31 10.30
N ARG A 404 15.18 2.25 11.10
CA ARG A 404 15.61 3.33 12.02
C ARG A 404 16.40 4.45 11.30
N LEU A 405 15.88 4.89 10.16
CA LEU A 405 16.49 5.88 9.25
C LEU A 405 15.76 7.23 9.35
N PRO A 406 16.42 8.37 9.54
CA PRO A 406 15.73 9.64 9.82
C PRO A 406 15.11 10.31 8.58
N GLY A 407 15.62 10.03 7.37
CA GLY A 407 15.14 10.61 6.11
C GLY A 407 13.92 9.88 5.52
N THR A 408 12.86 10.61 5.20
CA THR A 408 11.56 10.10 4.69
C THR A 408 11.71 9.23 3.44
N LEU A 409 12.49 9.67 2.44
CA LEU A 409 12.75 8.86 1.22
C LEU A 409 13.64 7.63 1.48
N MET A 410 14.40 7.57 2.58
CA MET A 410 15.16 6.39 2.96
C MET A 410 14.29 5.40 3.75
N GLY A 411 13.52 5.90 4.73
CA GLY A 411 12.50 5.13 5.44
C GLY A 411 11.51 4.45 4.49
N LEU A 412 10.95 5.20 3.54
CA LEU A 412 10.04 4.65 2.52
C LEU A 412 10.68 3.55 1.66
N ARG A 413 11.94 3.73 1.22
CA ARG A 413 12.68 2.69 0.49
C ARG A 413 12.90 1.43 1.33
N SER A 414 13.20 1.59 2.63
CA SER A 414 13.33 0.47 3.56
C SER A 414 12.00 -0.25 3.80
N LEU A 415 10.90 0.49 3.98
CA LEU A 415 9.54 -0.03 4.11
C LEU A 415 9.07 -0.82 2.87
N ILE A 416 9.46 -0.40 1.65
CA ILE A 416 9.19 -1.15 0.42
C ILE A 416 10.01 -2.46 0.38
N ARG A 417 11.28 -2.41 0.83
CA ARG A 417 12.23 -3.53 0.84
C ARG A 417 11.80 -4.62 1.82
N GLY A 418 11.51 -4.27 3.08
CA GLY A 418 10.93 -5.19 4.08
C GLY A 418 9.52 -5.69 3.71
N GLY A 419 8.82 -5.00 2.81
CA GLY A 419 7.53 -5.45 2.30
C GLY A 419 6.32 -4.88 3.05
N TYR A 420 6.55 -4.02 4.05
CA TYR A 420 5.53 -3.22 4.73
C TYR A 420 4.67 -2.41 3.74
N VAL A 421 5.31 -1.74 2.76
CA VAL A 421 4.65 -0.89 1.75
C VAL A 421 4.58 -1.57 0.37
N GLY A 422 3.58 -1.23 -0.46
CA GLY A 422 3.46 -1.75 -1.83
C GLY A 422 4.65 -1.33 -2.70
N ARG A 423 5.04 -2.15 -3.70
CA ARG A 423 6.10 -1.73 -4.64
C ARG A 423 5.63 -0.56 -5.52
N THR A 424 4.41 -0.66 -6.04
CA THR A 424 3.78 0.40 -6.82
C THR A 424 3.46 1.59 -5.92
N ASP A 425 2.66 1.37 -4.86
CA ASP A 425 2.29 2.36 -3.83
C ASP A 425 3.49 3.20 -3.35
N GLY A 426 4.59 2.54 -2.95
CA GLY A 426 5.77 3.24 -2.45
C GLY A 426 6.57 3.97 -3.51
N ALA A 427 6.55 3.53 -4.77
CA ALA A 427 7.16 4.25 -5.89
C ALA A 427 6.31 5.47 -6.30
N GLU A 428 4.98 5.33 -6.33
CA GLU A 428 4.02 6.42 -6.53
C GLU A 428 4.18 7.51 -5.45
N MET A 429 4.25 7.11 -4.18
CA MET A 429 4.44 8.02 -3.04
C MET A 429 5.83 8.67 -3.05
N ALA A 430 6.89 7.94 -3.39
CA ALA A 430 8.24 8.50 -3.50
C ALA A 430 8.35 9.52 -4.66
N ALA A 431 7.73 9.24 -5.81
CA ALA A 431 7.66 10.17 -6.94
C ALA A 431 6.89 11.44 -6.57
N ALA A 432 5.74 11.30 -5.91
CA ALA A 432 4.93 12.44 -5.47
C ALA A 432 5.65 13.32 -4.42
N TYR A 433 6.30 12.73 -3.42
CA TYR A 433 7.13 13.48 -2.47
C TYR A 433 8.30 14.19 -3.17
N THR A 434 8.93 13.54 -4.14
CA THR A 434 10.03 14.14 -4.92
C THR A 434 9.55 15.36 -5.71
N PHE A 435 8.42 15.24 -6.41
CA PHE A 435 7.77 16.35 -7.12
C PHE A 435 7.40 17.50 -6.17
N LEU A 436 6.67 17.21 -5.09
CA LEU A 436 6.20 18.23 -4.14
C LEU A 436 7.36 18.97 -3.45
N ARG A 437 8.44 18.25 -3.10
CA ARG A 437 9.61 18.86 -2.45
C ARG A 437 10.43 19.68 -3.45
N ARG A 438 10.57 19.23 -4.71
CA ARG A 438 11.23 20.02 -5.76
C ARG A 438 10.44 21.30 -6.08
N ALA A 439 9.11 21.23 -6.14
CA ALA A 439 8.25 22.42 -6.26
C ALA A 439 8.43 23.39 -5.07
N GLU A 440 8.48 22.88 -3.82
CA GLU A 440 8.79 23.69 -2.63
C GLU A 440 10.20 24.34 -2.72
N HIS A 441 11.22 23.57 -3.14
CA HIS A 441 12.58 24.07 -3.37
C HIS A 441 12.59 25.24 -4.37
N ARG A 442 11.90 25.09 -5.51
CA ARG A 442 11.80 26.14 -6.53
C ARG A 442 11.12 27.39 -5.94
N LEU A 443 9.93 27.26 -5.36
CA LEU A 443 9.20 28.37 -4.74
C LEU A 443 10.06 29.21 -3.79
N GLN A 444 10.83 28.55 -2.91
CA GLN A 444 11.70 29.23 -1.97
C GLN A 444 12.86 29.96 -2.65
N LEU A 445 13.44 29.34 -3.68
CA LEU A 445 14.63 29.81 -4.38
C LEU A 445 14.43 31.12 -5.14
N GLN A 446 13.21 31.46 -5.58
CA GLN A 446 12.94 32.67 -6.40
C GLN A 446 13.49 33.96 -5.78
N ARG A 447 13.23 34.15 -4.49
CA ARG A 447 13.56 35.37 -3.74
C ARG A 447 14.20 35.07 -2.37
N LEU A 448 14.65 33.81 -2.16
CA LEU A 448 15.02 33.23 -0.87
C LEU A 448 13.99 33.55 0.23
N ARG A 449 12.75 33.09 0.04
CA ARG A 449 11.62 33.35 0.96
C ARG A 449 10.95 32.07 1.45
N ARG A 450 10.54 32.09 2.72
CA ARG A 450 9.78 31.00 3.35
C ARG A 450 8.34 31.02 2.86
N THR A 451 8.00 30.13 1.93
CA THR A 451 6.61 29.84 1.54
C THR A 451 6.39 28.34 1.36
N HIS A 452 5.17 27.90 1.66
CA HIS A 452 4.62 26.58 1.30
C HIS A 452 3.34 26.73 0.44
N LEU A 453 2.92 27.96 0.17
CA LEU A 453 1.79 28.31 -0.68
C LEU A 453 2.26 28.52 -2.12
N LEU A 454 1.55 27.91 -3.07
CA LEU A 454 1.66 28.23 -4.49
C LEU A 454 1.19 29.67 -4.78
N PRO A 455 1.75 30.35 -5.80
CA PRO A 455 1.23 31.62 -6.32
C PRO A 455 -0.24 31.52 -6.76
N ASP A 456 -0.91 32.67 -6.76
CA ASP A 456 -2.26 32.88 -7.28
C ASP A 456 -2.25 33.55 -8.66
N ASP A 457 -1.21 34.29 -9.00
CA ASP A 457 -1.04 34.87 -10.33
C ASP A 457 -0.46 33.85 -11.34
N GLY A 458 -0.86 34.00 -12.60
CA GLY A 458 -0.42 33.11 -13.67
C GLY A 458 1.07 33.22 -14.04
N ALA A 459 1.75 34.32 -13.67
CA ALA A 459 3.11 34.60 -14.11
C ALA A 459 4.17 34.01 -13.16
N ASP A 460 3.97 34.06 -11.84
CA ASP A 460 4.78 33.27 -10.90
C ASP A 460 4.41 31.77 -10.98
N MET A 461 3.18 31.39 -11.36
CA MET A 461 2.85 29.98 -11.65
C MET A 461 3.54 29.43 -12.92
N GLU A 462 3.58 30.19 -14.02
CA GLU A 462 4.31 29.79 -15.25
C GLU A 462 5.83 29.76 -15.01
N TRP A 463 6.37 30.73 -14.27
CA TRP A 463 7.76 30.73 -13.82
C TRP A 463 8.09 29.47 -13.00
N LEU A 464 7.23 29.11 -12.03
CA LEU A 464 7.44 27.95 -11.18
C LEU A 464 7.47 26.67 -12.00
N ALA A 465 6.49 26.49 -12.90
CA ALA A 465 6.38 25.32 -13.74
C ALA A 465 7.64 25.13 -14.59
N ARG A 466 8.12 26.19 -15.24
CA ARG A 466 9.34 26.20 -16.05
C ARG A 466 10.60 25.92 -15.21
N ALA A 467 10.72 26.56 -14.04
CA ALA A 467 11.85 26.32 -13.13
C ALA A 467 11.88 24.88 -12.58
N ASP A 468 10.72 24.23 -12.45
CA ASP A 468 10.55 22.81 -12.09
C ASP A 468 10.71 21.85 -13.29
N GLY A 469 10.93 22.38 -14.51
CA GLY A 469 11.22 21.61 -15.73
C GLY A 469 10.04 21.33 -16.65
N TYR A 470 8.90 22.00 -16.46
CA TYR A 470 7.72 21.86 -17.33
C TYR A 470 7.71 22.86 -18.47
N LEU A 471 7.25 22.40 -19.64
CA LEU A 471 7.08 23.21 -20.84
C LEU A 471 5.61 23.17 -21.27
N ALA A 472 5.19 24.18 -22.05
CA ALA A 472 3.86 24.19 -22.66
C ALA A 472 3.70 23.00 -23.64
N THR A 473 2.53 22.35 -23.63
CA THR A 473 2.24 21.19 -24.48
C THR A 473 0.89 21.31 -25.18
N GLY A 474 0.89 21.26 -26.51
CA GLY A 474 -0.33 21.41 -27.31
C GLY A 474 -0.92 22.81 -27.18
N THR A 475 -2.06 22.93 -26.51
CA THR A 475 -2.71 24.22 -26.19
C THR A 475 -2.51 24.67 -24.75
N SER A 476 -1.89 23.86 -23.89
CA SER A 476 -1.74 24.16 -22.46
C SER A 476 -0.38 24.77 -22.13
N SER A 477 -0.39 25.76 -21.23
CA SER A 477 0.82 26.40 -20.68
C SER A 477 1.62 25.46 -19.77
N ALA A 478 2.85 25.84 -19.39
CA ALA A 478 3.61 25.06 -18.43
C ALA A 478 2.90 25.04 -17.07
N ALA A 479 2.30 26.16 -16.65
CA ALA A 479 1.48 26.26 -15.45
C ALA A 479 0.31 25.27 -15.42
N GLU A 480 -0.45 25.14 -16.52
CA GLU A 480 -1.56 24.18 -16.61
C GLU A 480 -1.09 22.72 -16.49
N VAL A 481 0.01 22.37 -17.16
CA VAL A 481 0.59 21.02 -17.08
C VAL A 481 1.08 20.72 -15.65
N PHE A 482 1.81 21.65 -15.04
CA PHE A 482 2.30 21.53 -13.66
C PHE A 482 1.16 21.37 -12.66
N VAL A 483 0.10 22.18 -12.74
CA VAL A 483 -1.09 22.05 -11.87
C VAL A 483 -1.78 20.70 -12.08
N ALA A 484 -1.88 20.21 -13.31
CA ALA A 484 -2.46 18.91 -13.61
C ALA A 484 -1.64 17.73 -13.05
N GLU A 485 -0.29 17.78 -13.11
CA GLU A 485 0.56 16.78 -12.45
C GLU A 485 0.49 16.89 -10.92
N ARG A 486 0.53 18.12 -10.36
CA ARG A 486 0.37 18.36 -8.92
C ARG A 486 -0.92 17.73 -8.39
N GLN A 487 -2.03 17.89 -9.09
CA GLN A 487 -3.31 17.34 -8.65
C GLN A 487 -3.35 15.80 -8.72
N ARG A 488 -2.68 15.18 -9.71
CA ARG A 488 -2.50 13.72 -9.74
C ARG A 488 -1.63 13.23 -8.59
N HIS A 489 -0.54 13.94 -8.28
CA HIS A 489 0.33 13.62 -7.15
C HIS A 489 -0.39 13.78 -5.80
N ALA A 490 -1.10 14.88 -5.56
CA ALA A 490 -1.89 15.09 -4.33
C ALA A 490 -2.99 14.01 -4.16
N THR A 491 -3.76 13.71 -5.22
CA THR A 491 -4.77 12.64 -5.19
C THR A 491 -4.14 11.27 -4.89
N THR A 492 -2.94 11.02 -5.42
CA THR A 492 -2.18 9.79 -5.20
C THR A 492 -1.65 9.69 -3.78
N VAL A 493 -1.04 10.76 -3.25
CA VAL A 493 -0.58 10.83 -1.86
C VAL A 493 -1.75 10.67 -0.91
N ARG A 494 -2.89 11.35 -1.12
CA ARG A 494 -4.03 11.27 -0.20
C ARG A 494 -4.58 9.84 -0.11
N ARG A 495 -4.86 9.21 -1.26
CA ARG A 495 -5.27 7.79 -1.34
C ARG A 495 -4.29 6.85 -0.63
N LEU A 496 -3.00 7.08 -0.79
CA LEU A 496 -1.95 6.22 -0.21
C LEU A 496 -1.71 6.51 1.27
N HIS A 497 -1.85 7.75 1.71
CA HIS A 497 -1.84 8.14 3.12
C HIS A 497 -3.04 7.51 3.82
N GLU A 498 -4.25 7.67 3.30
CA GLU A 498 -5.46 7.02 3.83
C GLU A 498 -5.27 5.49 3.98
N LYS A 499 -4.81 4.84 2.90
CA LYS A 499 -4.52 3.38 2.88
C LYS A 499 -3.43 2.93 3.86
N LEU A 500 -2.39 3.74 4.11
CA LEU A 500 -1.22 3.32 4.89
C LEU A 500 -1.25 3.77 6.35
N PHE A 501 -1.84 4.94 6.65
CA PHE A 501 -1.78 5.62 7.94
C PHE A 501 -2.99 5.31 8.83
N TYR A 502 -4.18 5.11 8.24
CA TYR A 502 -5.41 4.67 8.93
C TYR A 502 -5.66 3.15 8.77
N ARG A 503 -4.59 2.39 8.52
CA ARG A 503 -4.67 0.96 8.18
C ARG A 503 -4.98 0.11 9.44
N PRO A 504 -6.09 -0.66 9.48
CA PRO A 504 -6.53 -1.34 10.71
C PRO A 504 -5.48 -2.24 11.38
N LEU A 505 -4.63 -2.90 10.59
CA LEU A 505 -3.57 -3.77 11.10
C LEU A 505 -2.44 -3.03 11.84
N LEU A 506 -2.37 -1.69 11.79
CA LEU A 506 -1.36 -0.95 12.56
C LEU A 506 -1.60 -1.01 14.07
N HIS A 507 -2.86 -0.90 14.51
CA HIS A 507 -3.21 -1.04 15.93
C HIS A 507 -2.87 -2.45 16.41
N ALA A 508 -3.23 -3.47 15.63
CA ALA A 508 -2.95 -4.87 15.93
C ALA A 508 -1.44 -5.21 15.96
N VAL A 509 -0.59 -4.53 15.17
CA VAL A 509 0.88 -4.72 15.24
C VAL A 509 1.51 -3.88 16.35
N ALA A 510 1.02 -2.65 16.62
CA ALA A 510 1.53 -1.80 17.68
C ALA A 510 1.30 -2.43 19.07
N ALA A 511 0.14 -3.05 19.27
CA ALA A 511 -0.24 -3.74 20.50
C ALA A 511 0.47 -5.09 20.75
N VAL A 512 1.29 -5.59 19.81
CA VAL A 512 2.13 -6.77 20.11
C VAL A 512 3.37 -6.30 20.85
N ASP A 513 3.46 -6.63 22.13
CA ASP A 513 4.73 -6.48 22.84
C ASP A 513 5.75 -7.53 22.39
N MET A 514 6.91 -6.99 22.01
CA MET A 514 7.99 -7.62 21.26
C MET A 514 9.38 -7.37 21.90
N ASP A 515 9.45 -6.72 23.06
CA ASP A 515 10.69 -6.52 23.81
C ASP A 515 11.24 -7.85 24.41
N GLU A 516 10.45 -8.93 24.35
CA GLU A 516 10.94 -10.32 24.36
C GLU A 516 11.73 -10.62 23.08
N SER A 517 12.92 -10.04 22.98
CA SER A 517 13.80 -10.11 21.82
C SER A 517 14.19 -11.55 21.46
N ARG A 518 13.47 -12.13 20.50
CA ARG A 518 13.48 -13.57 20.18
C ARG A 518 13.14 -14.44 21.41
N LEU A 519 11.84 -14.54 21.70
CA LEU A 519 11.25 -15.70 22.38
C LEU A 519 12.02 -16.98 22.04
N SER A 520 12.49 -17.69 23.07
CA SER A 520 13.12 -19.01 22.87
C SER A 520 12.11 -19.99 22.26
N PRO A 521 12.55 -21.13 21.68
CA PRO A 521 11.62 -22.15 21.18
C PRO A 521 10.57 -22.57 22.24
N GLU A 522 10.97 -22.59 23.51
CA GLU A 522 10.15 -22.92 24.67
C GLU A 522 9.16 -21.79 24.97
N ALA A 523 9.61 -20.54 25.11
CA ALA A 523 8.71 -19.40 25.35
C ALA A 523 7.73 -19.17 24.18
N ALA A 524 8.15 -19.46 22.94
CA ALA A 524 7.27 -19.42 21.77
C ALA A 524 6.26 -20.58 21.76
N HIS A 525 6.61 -21.76 22.28
CA HIS A 525 5.69 -22.88 22.50
C HIS A 525 4.66 -22.51 23.58
N GLU A 526 5.09 -21.97 24.72
CA GLU A 526 4.22 -21.52 25.82
C GLU A 526 3.26 -20.42 25.37
N ARG A 527 3.73 -19.40 24.63
CA ARG A 527 2.88 -18.31 24.11
C ARG A 527 1.84 -18.82 23.10
N LEU A 528 2.16 -19.84 22.29
CA LEU A 528 1.19 -20.50 21.41
C LEU A 528 0.18 -21.37 22.18
N ALA A 529 0.61 -22.07 23.22
CA ALA A 529 -0.30 -22.82 24.10
C ALA A 529 -1.26 -21.90 24.84
N ALA A 530 -0.79 -20.73 25.31
CA ALA A 530 -1.62 -19.69 25.93
C ALA A 530 -2.62 -19.06 24.94
N LEU A 531 -2.25 -18.99 23.64
CA LEU A 531 -3.15 -18.63 22.53
C LEU A 531 -4.06 -19.79 22.07
N GLY A 532 -4.14 -20.90 22.83
CA GLY A 532 -5.08 -22.00 22.56
C GLY A 532 -4.68 -22.97 21.44
N PHE A 533 -3.45 -22.92 20.93
CA PHE A 533 -2.96 -23.95 19.99
C PHE A 533 -2.72 -25.27 20.73
N LEU A 534 -3.35 -26.35 20.27
CA LEU A 534 -3.26 -27.68 20.88
C LEU A 534 -1.97 -28.42 20.47
N ARG A 535 -1.30 -27.99 19.38
CA ARG A 535 -0.03 -28.57 18.92
C ARG A 535 1.03 -27.48 18.59
N PRO A 536 1.51 -26.71 19.59
CA PRO A 536 2.45 -25.60 19.38
C PRO A 536 3.67 -25.95 18.51
N ASP A 537 4.28 -27.12 18.68
CA ASP A 537 5.42 -27.55 17.85
C ASP A 537 5.09 -27.66 16.36
N SER A 538 3.84 -27.97 16.02
CA SER A 538 3.39 -28.00 14.62
C SER A 538 3.08 -26.60 14.11
N ALA A 539 2.47 -25.75 14.95
CA ALA A 539 2.28 -24.34 14.64
C ALA A 539 3.64 -23.64 14.38
N LEU A 540 4.63 -23.84 15.24
CA LEU A 540 6.01 -23.35 15.06
C LEU A 540 6.63 -23.82 13.74
N ARG A 541 6.48 -25.11 13.37
CA ARG A 541 6.94 -25.62 12.05
C ARG A 541 6.21 -24.96 10.88
N HIS A 542 4.94 -24.58 11.02
CA HIS A 542 4.17 -23.92 9.96
C HIS A 542 4.51 -22.43 9.84
N ILE A 543 4.69 -21.73 10.97
CA ILE A 543 5.22 -20.36 11.05
C ILE A 543 6.62 -20.30 10.42
N ALA A 544 7.51 -21.23 10.78
CA ALA A 544 8.85 -21.32 10.21
C ALA A 544 8.83 -21.50 8.68
N ALA A 545 8.02 -22.45 8.16
CA ALA A 545 7.89 -22.67 6.72
C ALA A 545 7.36 -21.44 5.94
N LEU A 546 6.62 -20.55 6.60
CA LEU A 546 6.12 -19.31 6.00
C LEU A 546 7.09 -18.12 6.12
N THR A 547 7.94 -18.11 7.15
CA THR A 547 8.78 -16.96 7.53
C THR A 547 10.28 -17.14 7.27
N GLN A 548 10.76 -18.34 6.93
CA GLN A 548 12.17 -18.59 6.63
C GLN A 548 12.61 -18.03 5.26
N GLY A 549 13.91 -17.71 5.16
CA GLY A 549 14.56 -17.24 3.93
C GLY A 549 14.37 -15.75 3.62
N VAL A 550 15.19 -15.22 2.70
CA VAL A 550 15.26 -13.79 2.36
C VAL A 550 14.20 -13.32 1.34
N SER A 551 13.15 -14.11 1.10
CA SER A 551 12.13 -13.76 0.11
C SER A 551 11.20 -12.64 0.61
N ARG A 552 10.74 -11.76 -0.29
CA ARG A 552 9.74 -10.73 0.06
C ARG A 552 8.43 -11.33 0.56
N ARG A 553 8.09 -12.55 0.13
CA ARG A 553 6.98 -13.35 0.69
C ARG A 553 7.20 -13.61 2.18
N ALA A 554 8.37 -14.14 2.54
CA ALA A 554 8.71 -14.46 3.92
C ALA A 554 8.76 -13.22 4.81
N ALA A 555 9.22 -12.08 4.28
CA ALA A 555 9.17 -10.80 4.97
C ALA A 555 7.71 -10.35 5.23
N ILE A 556 6.85 -10.29 4.21
CA ILE A 556 5.42 -9.96 4.40
C ILE A 556 4.74 -10.94 5.38
N GLN A 557 5.09 -12.23 5.34
CA GLN A 557 4.58 -13.24 6.29
C GLN A 557 4.99 -12.95 7.74
N ARG A 558 6.21 -12.48 8.03
CA ARG A 558 6.63 -12.10 9.40
C ARG A 558 5.81 -10.96 9.98
N HIS A 559 5.29 -10.06 9.14
CA HIS A 559 4.49 -8.91 9.59
C HIS A 559 2.98 -9.21 9.59
N LEU A 560 2.54 -10.25 8.88
CA LEU A 560 1.16 -10.74 8.89
C LEU A 560 0.89 -11.74 10.01
N LEU A 561 1.81 -12.68 10.24
CA LEU A 561 1.57 -13.82 11.13
C LEU A 561 1.29 -13.44 12.59
N PRO A 562 1.94 -12.45 13.23
CA PRO A 562 1.61 -12.07 14.60
C PRO A 562 0.13 -11.73 14.79
N VAL A 563 -0.48 -11.00 13.84
CA VAL A 563 -1.90 -10.63 13.89
C VAL A 563 -2.80 -11.78 13.42
N LEU A 564 -2.38 -12.57 12.43
CA LEU A 564 -3.14 -13.75 12.02
C LEU A 564 -3.21 -14.82 13.11
N LEU A 565 -2.17 -14.98 13.95
CA LEU A 565 -2.15 -15.94 15.05
C LEU A 565 -3.17 -15.57 16.15
N ASP A 566 -3.34 -14.29 16.45
CA ASP A 566 -4.41 -13.78 17.32
C ASP A 566 -5.80 -14.10 16.75
N TYR A 567 -6.01 -13.84 15.45
CA TYR A 567 -7.27 -14.21 14.79
C TYR A 567 -7.50 -15.74 14.77
N PHE A 568 -6.45 -16.56 14.56
CA PHE A 568 -6.55 -18.01 14.65
C PHE A 568 -6.86 -18.51 16.06
N ALA A 569 -6.35 -17.87 17.12
CA ALA A 569 -6.64 -18.20 18.50
C ALA A 569 -8.14 -18.12 18.83
N THR A 570 -8.87 -17.21 18.17
CA THR A 570 -10.34 -17.08 18.30
C THR A 570 -11.16 -18.05 17.42
N SER A 571 -10.50 -18.87 16.58
CA SER A 571 -11.17 -19.76 15.63
C SER A 571 -11.41 -21.18 16.20
N PRO A 572 -12.36 -21.97 15.65
CA PRO A 572 -12.71 -23.28 16.21
C PRO A 572 -11.61 -24.35 16.23
N ASP A 573 -10.66 -24.31 15.29
CA ASP A 573 -9.44 -25.14 15.26
C ASP A 573 -8.25 -24.28 14.81
N PRO A 574 -7.51 -23.65 15.74
CA PRO A 574 -6.37 -22.78 15.42
C PRO A 574 -5.25 -23.52 14.66
N ASP A 575 -4.99 -24.78 15.03
CA ASP A 575 -3.95 -25.60 14.40
C ASP A 575 -4.29 -25.96 12.94
N ALA A 576 -5.54 -26.36 12.67
CA ALA A 576 -6.01 -26.62 11.32
C ALA A 576 -6.09 -25.34 10.49
N GLY A 577 -6.53 -24.23 11.09
CA GLY A 577 -6.57 -22.91 10.46
C GLY A 577 -5.17 -22.45 9.99
N LEU A 578 -4.15 -22.58 10.84
CA LEU A 578 -2.77 -22.25 10.50
C LEU A 578 -2.16 -23.21 9.46
N LEU A 579 -2.46 -24.51 9.53
CA LEU A 579 -2.04 -25.48 8.51
C LEU A 579 -2.69 -25.17 7.15
N ALA A 580 -3.99 -24.90 7.13
CA ALA A 580 -4.72 -24.50 5.93
C ALA A 580 -4.19 -23.18 5.37
N TYR A 581 -3.90 -22.20 6.23
CA TYR A 581 -3.28 -20.92 5.83
C TYR A 581 -1.91 -21.12 5.19
N ARG A 582 -1.11 -22.04 5.71
CA ARG A 582 0.16 -22.43 5.10
C ARG A 582 -0.06 -23.02 3.71
N GLN A 583 -0.96 -24.00 3.58
CA GLN A 583 -1.25 -24.69 2.31
C GLN A 583 -1.80 -23.73 1.25
N VAL A 584 -2.76 -22.87 1.61
CA VAL A 584 -3.29 -21.80 0.76
C VAL A 584 -2.17 -20.85 0.34
N SER A 585 -1.32 -20.42 1.28
CA SER A 585 -0.20 -19.54 0.98
C SER A 585 0.84 -20.19 0.05
N GLU A 586 1.17 -21.47 0.25
CA GLU A 586 2.04 -22.26 -0.65
C GLU A 586 1.44 -22.38 -2.06
N ALA A 587 0.16 -22.76 -2.18
CA ALA A 587 -0.51 -22.87 -3.48
C ALA A 587 -0.67 -21.51 -4.21
N LEU A 588 -0.83 -20.42 -3.47
CA LEU A 588 -0.95 -19.06 -4.00
C LEU A 588 0.38 -18.31 -4.10
N ALA A 589 1.53 -19.01 -4.08
CA ALA A 589 2.88 -18.41 -4.12
C ALA A 589 3.07 -17.38 -5.24
N ASP A 590 2.64 -17.72 -6.45
CA ASP A 590 2.78 -16.87 -7.65
C ASP A 590 1.59 -15.91 -7.86
N THR A 591 0.59 -15.91 -6.97
CA THR A 591 -0.57 -15.01 -7.04
C THR A 591 -0.21 -13.65 -6.45
N PRO A 592 0.18 -12.64 -7.24
CA PRO A 592 0.98 -11.53 -6.70
C PRO A 592 0.17 -10.60 -5.79
N TRP A 593 -1.16 -10.64 -5.90
CA TRP A 593 -2.08 -9.83 -5.13
C TRP A 593 -2.47 -10.46 -3.78
N TYR A 594 -2.33 -11.78 -3.58
CA TYR A 594 -2.87 -12.49 -2.40
C TYR A 594 -2.32 -11.93 -1.07
N LEU A 595 -1.00 -12.00 -0.86
CA LEU A 595 -0.38 -11.46 0.36
C LEU A 595 -0.41 -9.92 0.43
N ARG A 596 -0.72 -9.22 -0.68
CA ARG A 596 -0.98 -7.78 -0.63
C ARG A 596 -2.38 -7.50 -0.11
N LEU A 597 -3.39 -8.26 -0.52
CA LEU A 597 -4.76 -8.12 -0.02
C LEU A 597 -4.81 -8.36 1.49
N LEU A 598 -4.22 -9.45 1.99
CA LEU A 598 -4.20 -9.72 3.44
C LEU A 598 -3.43 -8.68 4.24
N ARG A 599 -2.37 -8.10 3.66
CA ARG A 599 -1.57 -7.05 4.29
C ARG A 599 -2.30 -5.71 4.27
N ASP A 600 -2.97 -5.38 3.19
CA ASP A 600 -3.60 -4.07 3.01
C ASP A 600 -4.98 -4.03 3.70
N GLU A 601 -5.75 -5.12 3.62
CA GLU A 601 -7.12 -5.25 4.13
C GLU A 601 -7.19 -6.18 5.38
N GLY A 602 -7.16 -5.58 6.58
CA GLY A 602 -7.21 -6.34 7.84
C GLY A 602 -8.52 -7.13 8.06
N SER A 603 -9.64 -6.65 7.52
CA SER A 603 -10.93 -7.36 7.54
C SER A 603 -10.85 -8.71 6.81
N VAL A 604 -10.18 -8.74 5.65
CA VAL A 604 -9.95 -9.96 4.87
C VAL A 604 -9.04 -10.93 5.62
N ALA A 605 -8.01 -10.42 6.32
CA ALA A 605 -7.12 -11.25 7.13
C ALA A 605 -7.85 -11.96 8.28
N ASN A 606 -8.70 -11.23 9.03
CA ASN A 606 -9.54 -11.80 10.09
C ASN A 606 -10.57 -12.80 9.55
N ARG A 607 -11.37 -12.40 8.56
CA ARG A 607 -12.37 -13.28 7.93
C ARG A 607 -11.71 -14.54 7.37
N LEU A 608 -10.53 -14.44 6.74
CA LEU A 608 -9.79 -15.61 6.26
C LEU A 608 -9.35 -16.54 7.39
N ALA A 609 -8.83 -16.00 8.50
CA ALA A 609 -8.41 -16.83 9.64
C ALA A 609 -9.59 -17.61 10.23
N SER A 610 -10.71 -16.92 10.49
CA SER A 610 -11.97 -17.52 10.97
C SER A 610 -12.51 -18.59 10.00
N LEU A 611 -12.49 -18.32 8.69
CA LEU A 611 -12.96 -19.25 7.66
C LEU A 611 -12.08 -20.51 7.54
N LEU A 612 -10.76 -20.37 7.65
CA LEU A 612 -9.84 -21.51 7.55
C LEU A 612 -9.82 -22.37 8.83
N GLY A 613 -9.91 -21.75 10.01
CA GLY A 613 -10.06 -22.46 11.28
C GLY A 613 -11.45 -23.07 11.50
N GLY A 614 -12.47 -22.59 10.77
CA GLY A 614 -13.85 -23.10 10.85
C GLY A 614 -14.25 -24.09 9.75
N SER A 615 -13.56 -24.14 8.60
CA SER A 615 -13.98 -25.03 7.48
C SER A 615 -12.85 -25.51 6.58
N ARG A 616 -12.66 -26.83 6.63
CA ARG A 616 -11.87 -27.57 5.65
C ARG A 616 -12.39 -27.41 4.22
N LEU A 617 -13.70 -27.30 4.00
CA LEU A 617 -14.26 -27.11 2.65
C LEU A 617 -13.77 -25.79 2.03
N VAL A 618 -13.72 -24.72 2.83
CA VAL A 618 -13.16 -23.44 2.39
C VAL A 618 -11.66 -23.59 2.08
N ALA A 619 -10.90 -24.26 2.97
CA ALA A 619 -9.47 -24.53 2.76
C ALA A 619 -9.17 -25.35 1.49
N ASP A 620 -9.96 -26.38 1.18
CA ASP A 620 -9.77 -27.26 0.03
C ASP A 620 -10.18 -26.58 -1.31
N LEU A 621 -11.18 -25.67 -1.29
CA LEU A 621 -11.64 -24.94 -2.48
C LEU A 621 -10.80 -23.70 -2.80
N LEU A 622 -10.36 -22.96 -1.77
CA LEU A 622 -9.74 -21.64 -1.90
C LEU A 622 -8.48 -21.58 -2.79
N PRO A 623 -7.53 -22.54 -2.75
CA PRO A 623 -6.37 -22.57 -3.63
C PRO A 623 -6.68 -22.50 -5.13
N ARG A 624 -7.89 -22.92 -5.54
CA ARG A 624 -8.34 -22.92 -6.94
C ARG A 624 -9.38 -21.83 -7.24
N ALA A 625 -9.91 -21.15 -6.23
CA ALA A 625 -10.80 -20.00 -6.41
C ALA A 625 -10.38 -18.78 -5.55
N PRO A 626 -9.09 -18.37 -5.58
CA PRO A 626 -8.58 -17.31 -4.70
C PRO A 626 -9.30 -15.98 -4.90
N GLU A 627 -9.79 -15.71 -6.11
CA GLU A 627 -10.53 -14.49 -6.45
C GLU A 627 -11.74 -14.21 -5.53
N VAL A 628 -12.30 -15.21 -4.83
CA VAL A 628 -13.35 -15.02 -3.82
C VAL A 628 -12.86 -14.20 -2.61
N LEU A 629 -11.56 -14.19 -2.29
CA LEU A 629 -11.00 -13.36 -1.20
C LEU A 629 -11.23 -11.86 -1.43
N LYS A 630 -11.32 -11.42 -2.69
CA LYS A 630 -11.61 -10.02 -3.05
C LYS A 630 -13.05 -9.62 -2.73
N LEU A 631 -13.92 -10.59 -2.50
CA LEU A 631 -15.30 -10.38 -2.06
C LEU A 631 -15.42 -10.33 -0.53
N LEU A 632 -14.35 -10.65 0.23
CA LEU A 632 -14.35 -10.61 1.69
C LEU A 632 -13.97 -9.24 2.28
N VAL A 633 -13.77 -8.22 1.44
CA VAL A 633 -13.40 -6.87 1.87
C VAL A 633 -14.52 -6.23 2.67
N ASP A 634 -15.75 -6.34 2.15
CA ASP A 634 -16.99 -5.85 2.73
C ASP A 634 -18.15 -6.82 2.42
N ASP A 635 -19.24 -6.74 3.20
CA ASP A 635 -20.35 -7.68 3.10
C ASP A 635 -21.19 -7.47 1.82
N ALA A 636 -21.25 -6.26 1.27
CA ALA A 636 -22.00 -5.98 0.04
C ALA A 636 -21.31 -6.60 -1.18
N ALA A 637 -19.98 -6.60 -1.24
CA ALA A 637 -19.20 -7.29 -2.27
C ALA A 637 -19.42 -8.81 -2.25
N LEU A 638 -19.57 -9.42 -1.06
CA LEU A 638 -19.85 -10.86 -0.93
C LEU A 638 -21.29 -11.21 -1.34
N LEU A 639 -22.25 -10.34 -1.03
CA LEU A 639 -23.67 -10.56 -1.26
C LEU A 639 -24.12 -10.25 -2.70
N ALA A 640 -23.56 -9.21 -3.34
CA ALA A 640 -24.00 -8.69 -4.63
C ALA A 640 -24.10 -9.68 -5.83
N PRO A 641 -23.38 -10.82 -5.89
CA PRO A 641 -23.58 -11.80 -6.95
C PRO A 641 -24.92 -12.56 -6.84
N GLU A 642 -25.96 -12.03 -7.47
CA GLU A 642 -27.26 -12.71 -7.59
C GLU A 642 -27.17 -14.00 -8.43
N PRO A 643 -27.90 -15.09 -8.08
CA PRO A 643 -27.77 -16.40 -8.73
C PRO A 643 -27.95 -16.36 -10.25
N GLU A 644 -28.93 -15.61 -10.77
CA GLU A 644 -29.20 -15.49 -12.21
C GLU A 644 -28.07 -14.78 -12.96
N THR A 645 -27.31 -13.92 -12.27
CA THR A 645 -26.15 -13.23 -12.84
C THR A 645 -24.93 -14.14 -12.83
N VAL A 646 -24.72 -14.92 -11.77
CA VAL A 646 -23.69 -15.98 -11.72
C VAL A 646 -23.96 -17.03 -12.82
N ALA A 647 -25.21 -17.48 -12.94
CA ALA A 647 -25.67 -18.44 -13.95
C ALA A 647 -25.39 -17.95 -15.38
N ARG A 648 -25.83 -16.73 -15.70
CA ARG A 648 -25.62 -16.08 -17.01
C ARG A 648 -24.12 -15.94 -17.33
N ALA A 649 -23.30 -15.57 -16.35
CA ALA A 649 -21.86 -15.44 -16.50
C ALA A 649 -21.14 -16.80 -16.64
N LEU A 650 -21.65 -17.87 -16.04
CA LEU A 650 -21.16 -19.24 -16.20
C LEU A 650 -21.50 -19.76 -17.62
N MET A 651 -22.77 -19.71 -18.05
CA MET A 651 -23.18 -20.13 -19.39
C MET A 651 -22.42 -19.39 -20.49
N ALA A 652 -22.28 -18.07 -20.37
CA ALA A 652 -21.54 -17.26 -21.35
C ALA A 652 -20.04 -17.63 -21.42
N ARG A 653 -19.44 -18.14 -20.33
CA ARG A 653 -18.07 -18.67 -20.34
C ARG A 653 -18.01 -20.06 -20.98
N ALA A 654 -18.86 -20.99 -20.54
CA ALA A 654 -18.89 -22.37 -21.03
C ALA A 654 -19.20 -22.48 -22.54
N GLY A 655 -20.14 -21.67 -23.04
CA GLY A 655 -20.51 -21.63 -24.46
C GLY A 655 -19.41 -21.17 -25.42
N ARG A 656 -18.30 -20.61 -24.92
CA ARG A 656 -17.12 -20.22 -25.73
C ARG A 656 -16.04 -21.30 -25.82
N ALA A 657 -16.22 -22.45 -25.17
CA ALA A 657 -15.30 -23.57 -25.23
C ALA A 657 -15.25 -24.23 -26.62
N GLY A 658 -14.09 -24.77 -26.99
CA GLY A 658 -13.88 -25.49 -28.24
C GLY A 658 -14.39 -26.93 -28.19
N THR A 659 -14.25 -27.60 -27.04
CA THR A 659 -14.71 -28.98 -26.80
C THR A 659 -15.76 -29.06 -25.69
N ALA A 660 -16.52 -30.17 -25.66
CA ALA A 660 -17.50 -30.40 -24.59
C ALA A 660 -16.82 -30.57 -23.22
N GLN A 661 -15.61 -31.13 -23.18
CA GLN A 661 -14.84 -31.26 -21.94
C GLN A 661 -14.44 -29.88 -21.38
N GLU A 662 -13.92 -28.98 -22.23
CA GLU A 662 -13.62 -27.60 -21.84
C GLU A 662 -14.88 -26.87 -21.33
N ALA A 663 -16.03 -27.07 -21.98
CA ALA A 663 -17.29 -26.44 -21.56
C ALA A 663 -17.70 -26.86 -20.14
N VAL A 664 -17.63 -28.17 -19.84
CA VAL A 664 -17.95 -28.71 -18.52
C VAL A 664 -16.88 -28.38 -17.47
N ASP A 665 -15.61 -28.33 -17.83
CA ASP A 665 -14.53 -27.90 -16.94
C ASP A 665 -14.68 -26.41 -16.56
N VAL A 666 -15.03 -25.55 -17.52
CA VAL A 666 -15.36 -24.14 -17.27
C VAL A 666 -16.61 -24.00 -16.40
N ALA A 667 -17.63 -24.84 -16.60
CA ALA A 667 -18.83 -24.86 -15.79
C ALA A 667 -18.56 -25.30 -14.33
N ARG A 668 -17.85 -26.41 -14.13
CA ARG A 668 -17.42 -26.90 -12.81
C ARG A 668 -16.51 -25.92 -12.09
N SER A 669 -15.63 -25.21 -12.82
CA SER A 669 -14.80 -24.15 -12.26
C SER A 669 -15.61 -22.93 -11.82
N GLY A 670 -16.70 -22.60 -12.56
CA GLY A 670 -17.71 -21.63 -12.13
C GLY A 670 -18.47 -22.06 -10.87
N ARG A 671 -18.91 -23.33 -10.80
CA ARG A 671 -19.54 -23.92 -9.61
C ARG A 671 -18.61 -23.91 -8.40
N ARG A 672 -17.33 -24.28 -8.56
CA ARG A 672 -16.32 -24.23 -7.48
C ARG A 672 -16.19 -22.82 -6.89
N GLN A 673 -16.15 -21.80 -7.73
CA GLN A 673 -16.05 -20.40 -7.31
C GLN A 673 -17.30 -19.95 -6.53
N GLU A 674 -18.50 -20.31 -6.99
CA GLU A 674 -19.75 -19.95 -6.33
C GLU A 674 -20.00 -20.74 -5.04
N MET A 675 -19.70 -22.04 -5.02
CA MET A 675 -19.74 -22.86 -3.80
C MET A 675 -18.84 -22.28 -2.70
N LEU A 676 -17.64 -21.78 -3.06
CA LEU A 676 -16.75 -21.11 -2.12
C LEU A 676 -17.34 -19.77 -1.63
N ARG A 677 -17.91 -18.94 -2.53
CA ARG A 677 -18.57 -17.69 -2.14
C ARG A 677 -19.69 -17.94 -1.13
N LEU A 678 -20.56 -18.90 -1.44
CA LEU A 678 -21.69 -19.29 -0.59
C LEU A 678 -21.20 -19.86 0.75
N ALA A 679 -20.19 -20.73 0.76
CA ALA A 679 -19.60 -21.25 2.00
C ALA A 679 -19.01 -20.14 2.89
N CYS A 680 -18.34 -19.14 2.30
CA CYS A 680 -17.88 -17.97 3.05
C CYS A 680 -19.04 -17.17 3.64
N GLY A 681 -20.10 -16.92 2.87
CA GLY A 681 -21.26 -16.14 3.33
C GLY A 681 -22.13 -16.84 4.38
N ASP A 682 -22.20 -18.17 4.33
CA ASP A 682 -22.84 -19.05 5.32
C ASP A 682 -22.11 -18.96 6.67
N MET A 683 -20.80 -19.24 6.66
CA MET A 683 -19.96 -19.21 7.87
C MET A 683 -19.83 -17.83 8.52
N LEU A 684 -19.91 -16.75 7.73
CA LEU A 684 -19.90 -15.38 8.23
C LEU A 684 -21.28 -14.91 8.72
N GLY A 685 -22.32 -15.75 8.64
CA GLY A 685 -23.69 -15.41 9.06
C GLY A 685 -24.43 -14.43 8.15
N LEU A 686 -23.93 -14.21 6.93
CA LEU A 686 -24.39 -13.18 5.99
C LEU A 686 -25.46 -13.68 5.02
N ILE A 687 -25.47 -14.98 4.73
CA ILE A 687 -26.42 -15.60 3.80
C ILE A 687 -27.25 -16.64 4.56
N SER A 688 -28.58 -16.51 4.51
CA SER A 688 -29.48 -17.49 5.13
C SER A 688 -29.43 -18.84 4.42
N VAL A 689 -29.66 -19.93 5.16
CA VAL A 689 -29.67 -21.32 4.64
C VAL A 689 -30.56 -21.48 3.41
N THR A 690 -31.72 -20.81 3.37
CA THR A 690 -32.63 -20.81 2.20
C THR A 690 -32.02 -20.15 0.96
N ASN A 691 -31.20 -19.12 1.14
CA ASN A 691 -30.48 -18.45 0.06
C ASN A 691 -29.24 -19.25 -0.37
N ILE A 692 -28.54 -19.91 0.56
CA ILE A 692 -27.47 -20.89 0.27
C ILE A 692 -28.02 -22.01 -0.62
N ALA A 693 -29.12 -22.65 -0.22
CA ALA A 693 -29.76 -23.72 -0.97
C ALA A 693 -30.19 -23.28 -2.38
N ARG A 694 -30.74 -22.07 -2.53
CA ARG A 694 -31.10 -21.48 -3.83
C ARG A 694 -29.86 -21.25 -4.72
N GLY A 695 -28.78 -20.69 -4.16
CA GLY A 695 -27.53 -20.44 -4.88
C GLY A 695 -26.84 -21.72 -5.34
N LEU A 696 -26.71 -22.70 -4.43
CA LEU A 696 -26.13 -24.02 -4.73
C LEU A 696 -26.95 -24.76 -5.79
N THR A 697 -28.29 -24.72 -5.70
CA THR A 697 -29.18 -25.27 -6.73
C THR A 697 -28.97 -24.55 -8.07
N SER A 698 -29.08 -23.22 -8.11
CA SER A 698 -28.98 -22.44 -9.35
C SER A 698 -27.67 -22.69 -10.09
N VAL A 699 -26.52 -22.74 -9.38
CA VAL A 699 -25.24 -23.00 -10.03
C VAL A 699 -25.07 -24.47 -10.44
N ALA A 700 -25.68 -25.43 -9.74
CA ALA A 700 -25.72 -26.83 -10.17
C ALA A 700 -26.57 -27.01 -11.44
N GLU A 701 -27.78 -26.45 -11.49
CA GLU A 701 -28.64 -26.44 -12.70
C GLU A 701 -27.92 -25.82 -13.89
N THR A 702 -27.27 -24.67 -13.68
CA THR A 702 -26.47 -24.02 -14.73
C THR A 702 -25.30 -24.91 -15.19
N THR A 703 -24.70 -25.69 -14.29
CA THR A 703 -23.63 -26.63 -14.63
C THR A 703 -24.16 -27.83 -15.44
N ILE A 704 -25.38 -28.29 -15.14
CA ILE A 704 -26.08 -29.35 -15.86
C ILE A 704 -26.54 -28.87 -17.25
N GLU A 705 -27.09 -27.67 -17.37
CA GLU A 705 -27.47 -27.05 -18.65
C GLU A 705 -26.23 -26.79 -19.54
N ALA A 706 -25.11 -26.32 -18.96
CA ALA A 706 -23.84 -26.21 -19.68
C ALA A 706 -23.35 -27.57 -20.20
N ALA A 707 -23.48 -28.64 -19.40
CA ALA A 707 -23.14 -30.00 -19.81
C ALA A 707 -24.10 -30.56 -20.88
N TYR A 708 -25.40 -30.26 -20.79
CA TYR A 708 -26.41 -30.63 -21.79
C TYR A 708 -26.10 -30.00 -23.15
N GLN A 709 -25.92 -28.66 -23.19
CA GLN A 709 -25.59 -27.94 -24.43
C GLN A 709 -24.27 -28.44 -25.05
N ALA A 710 -23.28 -28.73 -24.20
CA ALA A 710 -22.01 -29.31 -24.63
C ALA A 710 -22.14 -30.74 -25.17
N ALA A 711 -22.92 -31.59 -24.51
CA ALA A 711 -23.14 -32.98 -24.89
C ALA A 711 -23.97 -33.10 -26.17
N VAL A 712 -25.07 -32.35 -26.31
CA VAL A 712 -25.86 -32.30 -27.56
C VAL A 712 -24.97 -31.88 -28.73
N LYS A 713 -24.26 -30.74 -28.60
CA LYS A 713 -23.34 -30.24 -29.64
C LYS A 713 -22.28 -31.28 -30.06
N GLN A 714 -21.80 -32.10 -29.13
CA GLN A 714 -20.87 -33.18 -29.45
C GLN A 714 -21.57 -34.39 -30.11
N VAL A 715 -22.71 -34.85 -29.59
CA VAL A 715 -23.46 -35.98 -30.16
C VAL A 715 -23.92 -35.65 -31.58
N THR A 716 -24.47 -34.45 -31.82
CA THR A 716 -24.82 -33.97 -33.18
C THR A 716 -23.63 -34.02 -34.13
N LYS A 717 -22.44 -33.60 -33.67
CA LYS A 717 -21.23 -33.66 -34.50
C LYS A 717 -20.74 -35.09 -34.75
N THR A 718 -20.91 -36.00 -33.78
CA THR A 718 -20.42 -37.38 -33.86
C THR A 718 -21.37 -38.31 -34.63
N ARG A 719 -22.68 -38.03 -34.65
CA ARG A 719 -23.70 -38.86 -35.30
C ARG A 719 -24.41 -38.22 -36.50
N GLY A 720 -24.17 -36.94 -36.78
CA GLY A 720 -24.79 -36.23 -37.91
C GLY A 720 -26.16 -35.61 -37.61
N GLY A 721 -26.75 -35.87 -36.45
CA GLY A 721 -28.06 -35.34 -36.06
C GLY A 721 -28.29 -35.35 -34.54
N PHE A 722 -29.39 -34.75 -34.10
CA PHE A 722 -29.94 -34.97 -32.77
C PHE A 722 -31.45 -35.01 -32.87
N ARG A 723 -31.97 -36.23 -32.96
CA ARG A 723 -33.32 -36.55 -33.46
C ARG A 723 -34.41 -36.48 -32.39
N ALA A 724 -34.01 -36.19 -31.17
CA ALA A 724 -34.90 -36.07 -30.02
C ALA A 724 -35.17 -34.60 -29.66
N ARG A 725 -36.30 -34.39 -29.00
CA ARG A 725 -36.43 -33.41 -27.91
C ARG A 725 -35.95 -34.09 -26.63
N PHE A 726 -35.25 -33.38 -25.76
CA PHE A 726 -34.68 -33.95 -24.55
C PHE A 726 -34.74 -32.95 -23.40
N ALA A 727 -35.17 -33.41 -22.23
CA ALA A 727 -35.20 -32.60 -21.01
C ALA A 727 -34.63 -33.37 -19.83
N VAL A 728 -33.92 -32.64 -18.97
CA VAL A 728 -33.44 -33.13 -17.67
C VAL A 728 -34.39 -32.62 -16.60
N ILE A 729 -34.96 -33.53 -15.84
CA ILE A 729 -35.85 -33.24 -14.72
C ILE A 729 -35.05 -33.43 -13.43
N GLY A 730 -34.88 -32.36 -12.66
CA GLY A 730 -34.33 -32.44 -11.31
C GLY A 730 -35.31 -33.13 -10.38
N MET A 731 -34.79 -34.00 -9.53
CA MET A 731 -35.50 -34.81 -8.53
C MET A 731 -34.90 -34.55 -7.13
N GLY A 732 -35.32 -35.29 -6.10
CA GLY A 732 -34.64 -35.33 -4.80
C GLY A 732 -34.34 -33.96 -4.20
N ARG A 733 -33.07 -33.64 -3.88
CA ARG A 733 -32.71 -32.30 -3.37
C ARG A 733 -32.59 -31.24 -4.48
N LEU A 734 -32.18 -31.65 -5.68
CA LEU A 734 -31.99 -30.75 -6.83
C LEU A 734 -33.31 -30.14 -7.31
N GLY A 735 -34.29 -30.96 -7.65
CA GLY A 735 -35.61 -30.52 -8.11
C GLY A 735 -36.35 -29.69 -7.06
N GLY A 736 -36.22 -30.04 -5.77
CA GLY A 736 -36.79 -29.30 -4.65
C GLY A 736 -36.17 -27.92 -4.36
N GLY A 737 -34.97 -27.63 -4.87
CA GLY A 737 -34.26 -26.38 -4.57
C GLY A 737 -33.46 -26.40 -3.25
N GLU A 738 -33.10 -27.60 -2.78
CA GLU A 738 -32.57 -27.89 -1.45
C GLU A 738 -31.15 -28.49 -1.50
N LEU A 739 -30.32 -28.11 -2.47
CA LEU A 739 -28.93 -28.59 -2.52
C LEU A 739 -28.09 -28.05 -1.35
N GLY A 740 -27.38 -28.96 -0.67
CA GLY A 740 -26.23 -28.65 0.19
C GLY A 740 -24.89 -28.93 -0.51
N TYR A 741 -23.78 -28.46 0.07
CA TYR A 741 -22.45 -28.46 -0.58
C TYR A 741 -21.95 -29.81 -1.13
N SER A 742 -22.32 -30.92 -0.48
CA SER A 742 -21.98 -32.29 -0.89
C SER A 742 -23.20 -33.08 -1.40
N SER A 743 -24.15 -32.41 -2.06
CA SER A 743 -25.32 -33.07 -2.66
C SER A 743 -25.06 -33.41 -4.12
N ASP A 744 -25.47 -34.62 -4.49
CA ASP A 744 -25.47 -35.12 -5.87
C ASP A 744 -26.63 -34.53 -6.68
N ALA A 745 -26.58 -34.72 -8.00
CA ALA A 745 -27.64 -34.31 -8.92
C ALA A 745 -28.64 -35.45 -9.15
N ASP A 746 -29.61 -35.58 -8.24
CA ASP A 746 -30.81 -36.39 -8.43
C ASP A 746 -31.56 -35.94 -9.71
N VAL A 747 -31.66 -36.78 -10.75
CA VAL A 747 -32.37 -36.46 -12.00
C VAL A 747 -33.13 -37.64 -12.60
N VAL A 748 -34.06 -37.35 -13.52
CA VAL A 748 -34.51 -38.30 -14.53
C VAL A 748 -34.48 -37.65 -15.92
N PHE A 749 -34.23 -38.46 -16.95
CA PHE A 749 -34.14 -38.00 -18.33
C PHE A 749 -35.39 -38.40 -19.12
N VAL A 750 -35.98 -37.45 -19.83
CA VAL A 750 -37.14 -37.66 -20.70
C VAL A 750 -36.82 -37.22 -22.13
N MET A 751 -37.37 -37.96 -23.09
CA MET A 751 -37.29 -37.64 -24.52
C MET A 751 -38.67 -37.65 -25.19
N GLU A 752 -38.76 -36.96 -26.33
CA GLU A 752 -39.77 -37.14 -27.37
C GLU A 752 -39.03 -37.26 -28.70
N THR A 753 -39.46 -38.17 -29.57
CA THR A 753 -38.97 -38.22 -30.96
C THR A 753 -39.43 -36.95 -31.68
N ARG A 754 -38.59 -36.36 -32.53
CA ARG A 754 -39.02 -35.27 -33.41
C ARG A 754 -39.97 -35.82 -34.49
N PRO A 755 -40.82 -34.98 -35.10
CA PRO A 755 -41.58 -35.37 -36.28
C PRO A 755 -40.66 -35.96 -37.35
N ASP A 756 -41.15 -36.99 -38.04
CA ASP A 756 -40.52 -37.62 -39.21
C ASP A 756 -39.13 -38.27 -38.98
N GLU A 757 -38.74 -38.49 -37.72
CA GLU A 757 -37.48 -39.15 -37.33
C GLU A 757 -37.74 -40.51 -36.64
N ASP A 758 -36.79 -41.45 -36.70
CA ASP A 758 -36.92 -42.76 -36.05
C ASP A 758 -36.78 -42.69 -34.53
N GLU A 759 -37.65 -43.38 -33.79
CA GLU A 759 -37.62 -43.40 -32.32
C GLU A 759 -36.40 -44.17 -31.77
N SER A 760 -35.93 -45.23 -32.42
CA SER A 760 -34.76 -45.98 -31.96
C SER A 760 -33.49 -45.13 -32.04
N GLU A 761 -33.28 -44.43 -33.15
CA GLU A 761 -32.17 -43.49 -33.34
C GLU A 761 -32.29 -42.27 -32.43
N ALA A 762 -33.49 -41.67 -32.28
CA ALA A 762 -33.71 -40.56 -31.34
C ALA A 762 -33.48 -40.96 -29.88
N ARG A 763 -33.91 -42.16 -29.48
CA ARG A 763 -33.67 -42.72 -28.13
C ARG A 763 -32.19 -43.03 -27.92
N ALA A 764 -31.50 -43.52 -28.95
CA ALA A 764 -30.06 -43.74 -28.91
C ALA A 764 -29.28 -42.42 -28.78
N ASP A 765 -29.71 -41.35 -29.44
CA ASP A 765 -29.11 -40.01 -29.34
C ASP A 765 -29.32 -39.40 -27.96
N ALA A 766 -30.55 -39.48 -27.45
CA ALA A 766 -30.90 -39.08 -26.09
C ALA A 766 -30.05 -39.82 -25.03
N HIS A 767 -29.86 -41.13 -25.19
CA HIS A 767 -29.00 -41.93 -24.33
C HIS A 767 -27.52 -41.49 -24.41
N ALA A 768 -27.00 -41.24 -25.62
CA ALA A 768 -25.62 -40.78 -25.81
C ALA A 768 -25.37 -39.39 -25.17
N VAL A 769 -26.37 -38.51 -25.17
CA VAL A 769 -26.30 -37.23 -24.44
C VAL A 769 -26.29 -37.46 -22.92
N ALA A 770 -27.20 -38.27 -22.39
CA ALA A 770 -27.29 -38.54 -20.95
C ALA A 770 -26.01 -39.18 -20.38
N ASP A 771 -25.47 -40.20 -21.04
CA ASP A 771 -24.19 -40.84 -20.68
C ASP A 771 -23.01 -39.86 -20.77
N LEU A 772 -22.91 -39.08 -21.86
CA LEU A 772 -21.84 -38.10 -22.01
C LEU A 772 -21.91 -37.00 -20.93
N MET A 773 -23.11 -36.52 -20.56
CA MET A 773 -23.28 -35.58 -19.45
C MET A 773 -22.78 -36.17 -18.13
N ALA A 774 -23.22 -37.38 -17.78
CA ALA A 774 -22.81 -38.05 -16.54
C ALA A 774 -21.29 -38.27 -16.48
N ARG A 775 -20.68 -38.75 -17.57
CA ARG A 775 -19.22 -38.97 -17.66
C ARG A 775 -18.41 -37.68 -17.58
N LEU A 776 -18.88 -36.57 -18.15
CA LEU A 776 -18.18 -35.27 -18.07
C LEU A 776 -18.30 -34.62 -16.67
N LEU A 777 -19.47 -34.71 -16.05
CA LEU A 777 -19.76 -34.08 -14.75
C LEU A 777 -19.18 -34.87 -13.56
N GLY A 778 -19.22 -36.20 -13.61
CA GLY A 778 -18.61 -37.09 -12.62
C GLY A 778 -17.09 -37.30 -12.81
N ARG A 779 -16.48 -36.77 -13.88
CA ARG A 779 -15.05 -36.99 -14.17
C ARG A 779 -14.15 -36.58 -12.99
N PRO A 780 -13.14 -37.36 -12.61
CA PRO A 780 -12.10 -36.89 -11.69
C PRO A 780 -11.35 -35.68 -12.27
N THR A 781 -11.45 -34.54 -11.59
CA THR A 781 -10.70 -33.31 -11.88
C THR A 781 -10.30 -32.64 -10.57
N PRO A 782 -9.48 -31.57 -10.58
CA PRO A 782 -9.18 -30.79 -9.38
C PRO A 782 -10.38 -30.00 -8.81
N ASP A 783 -11.55 -30.07 -9.45
CA ASP A 783 -12.77 -29.36 -9.08
C ASP A 783 -13.84 -30.33 -8.59
N PRO A 784 -14.70 -29.95 -7.61
CA PRO A 784 -15.75 -30.83 -7.10
C PRO A 784 -16.59 -31.44 -8.23
N PRO A 785 -16.81 -32.77 -8.21
CA PRO A 785 -17.73 -33.41 -9.14
C PRO A 785 -19.16 -32.94 -8.89
N LEU A 786 -20.02 -33.17 -9.88
CA LEU A 786 -21.48 -33.10 -9.73
C LEU A 786 -21.99 -34.43 -10.25
N GLU A 787 -22.02 -35.45 -9.39
CA GLU A 787 -22.40 -36.80 -9.81
C GLU A 787 -23.90 -36.83 -10.14
N ILE A 788 -24.24 -37.49 -11.25
CA ILE A 788 -25.62 -37.63 -11.72
C ILE A 788 -26.16 -38.95 -11.17
N ASP A 789 -27.15 -38.86 -10.27
CA ASP A 789 -27.93 -40.01 -9.83
C ASP A 789 -29.24 -40.06 -10.62
N ALA A 790 -29.39 -41.10 -11.44
CA ALA A 790 -30.59 -41.36 -12.24
C ALA A 790 -31.45 -42.52 -11.69
N ASN A 791 -31.27 -42.91 -10.43
CA ASN A 791 -31.89 -44.09 -9.82
C ASN A 791 -33.36 -43.88 -9.42
N LEU A 792 -33.85 -42.65 -9.43
CA LEU A 792 -35.26 -42.29 -9.22
C LEU A 792 -36.14 -42.45 -10.49
N ARG A 793 -35.60 -43.04 -11.57
CA ARG A 793 -36.36 -43.40 -12.77
C ARG A 793 -37.15 -44.72 -12.57
N PRO A 794 -38.23 -44.95 -13.35
CA PRO A 794 -38.93 -46.24 -13.39
C PRO A 794 -37.99 -47.44 -13.51
N GLU A 795 -38.29 -48.50 -12.73
CA GLU A 795 -37.45 -49.70 -12.56
C GLU A 795 -36.02 -49.45 -12.01
N GLY A 796 -35.73 -48.22 -11.54
CA GLY A 796 -34.47 -47.85 -10.90
C GLY A 796 -33.24 -48.12 -11.76
N LYS A 797 -32.20 -48.73 -11.19
CA LYS A 797 -30.97 -49.11 -11.91
C LYS A 797 -31.20 -50.05 -13.09
N ASN A 798 -32.26 -50.85 -13.05
CA ASN A 798 -32.58 -51.84 -14.08
C ASN A 798 -33.37 -51.23 -15.26
N GLY A 799 -33.98 -50.05 -15.07
CA GLY A 799 -34.72 -49.35 -16.11
C GLY A 799 -33.82 -48.61 -17.10
N PRO A 800 -34.28 -48.34 -18.34
CA PRO A 800 -33.56 -47.55 -19.33
C PRO A 800 -33.22 -46.14 -18.79
N LEU A 801 -31.98 -45.70 -19.00
CA LEU A 801 -31.44 -44.41 -18.51
C LEU A 801 -32.27 -43.20 -18.99
N VAL A 802 -32.82 -43.29 -20.21
CA VAL A 802 -33.71 -42.28 -20.80
C VAL A 802 -34.96 -42.98 -21.32
N ARG A 803 -36.13 -42.39 -21.09
CA ARG A 803 -37.44 -42.97 -21.47
C ARG A 803 -38.32 -41.93 -22.19
N PRO A 804 -39.11 -42.33 -23.21
CA PRO A 804 -40.12 -41.45 -23.82
C PRO A 804 -41.15 -40.96 -22.82
N LEU A 805 -41.70 -39.75 -23.00
CA LEU A 805 -42.75 -39.21 -22.12
C LEU A 805 -43.98 -40.15 -22.03
N ALA A 806 -44.40 -40.73 -23.16
CA ALA A 806 -45.45 -41.75 -23.19
C ALA A 806 -45.09 -43.00 -22.37
N GLY A 807 -43.81 -43.39 -22.35
CA GLY A 807 -43.30 -44.50 -21.55
C GLY A 807 -43.32 -44.26 -20.04
N TYR A 808 -43.15 -43.00 -19.59
CA TYR A 808 -43.37 -42.63 -18.18
C TYR A 808 -44.86 -42.73 -17.82
N ARG A 809 -45.75 -42.11 -18.62
CA ARG A 809 -47.21 -42.18 -18.43
C ARG A 809 -47.70 -43.64 -18.36
N ALA A 810 -47.27 -44.47 -19.30
CA ALA A 810 -47.66 -45.88 -19.37
C ALA A 810 -47.04 -46.77 -18.27
N TYR A 811 -45.96 -46.34 -17.61
CA TYR A 811 -45.44 -47.01 -16.41
C TYR A 811 -46.26 -46.60 -15.18
N TRP A 812 -46.41 -45.30 -14.95
CA TRP A 812 -47.16 -44.76 -13.80
C TRP A 812 -48.63 -45.23 -13.74
N ALA A 813 -49.26 -45.42 -14.90
CA ALA A 813 -50.63 -45.94 -14.99
C ALA A 813 -50.78 -47.44 -14.65
N ARG A 814 -49.70 -48.24 -14.74
CA ARG A 814 -49.74 -49.71 -14.59
C ARG A 814 -49.01 -50.23 -13.35
N SER A 815 -47.87 -49.63 -13.03
CA SER A 815 -46.90 -50.16 -12.05
C SER A 815 -46.41 -49.11 -11.04
N GLY A 816 -46.86 -47.86 -11.15
CA GLY A 816 -46.35 -46.74 -10.36
C GLY A 816 -46.76 -46.78 -8.89
N VAL A 817 -45.76 -46.87 -8.00
CA VAL A 817 -45.95 -47.11 -6.55
C VAL A 817 -45.98 -45.82 -5.71
N ALA A 818 -46.34 -45.94 -4.43
CA ALA A 818 -46.60 -44.79 -3.54
C ALA A 818 -45.36 -43.90 -3.29
N TRP A 819 -44.16 -44.49 -3.14
CA TRP A 819 -42.93 -43.71 -2.92
C TRP A 819 -42.51 -42.92 -4.17
N GLU A 820 -42.82 -43.40 -5.37
CA GLU A 820 -42.54 -42.65 -6.61
C GLU A 820 -43.40 -41.40 -6.72
N ARG A 821 -44.67 -41.47 -6.28
CA ARG A 821 -45.55 -40.28 -6.17
C ARG A 821 -44.96 -39.24 -5.20
N GLN A 822 -44.36 -39.69 -4.10
CA GLN A 822 -43.67 -38.81 -3.14
C GLN A 822 -42.39 -38.21 -3.74
N ALA A 823 -41.56 -39.01 -4.42
CA ALA A 823 -40.35 -38.52 -5.10
C ALA A 823 -40.70 -37.49 -6.20
N LEU A 824 -41.77 -37.73 -6.95
CA LEU A 824 -42.26 -36.84 -8.00
C LEU A 824 -42.87 -35.55 -7.47
N LEU A 825 -43.16 -35.38 -6.16
CA LEU A 825 -43.50 -34.07 -5.59
C LEU A 825 -42.39 -33.03 -5.83
N ARG A 826 -41.14 -33.50 -5.96
CA ARG A 826 -39.95 -32.66 -6.18
C ARG A 826 -39.50 -32.58 -7.64
N ALA A 827 -40.23 -33.20 -8.57
CA ALA A 827 -39.88 -33.18 -9.99
C ALA A 827 -40.02 -31.77 -10.60
N ARG A 828 -38.94 -31.26 -11.20
CA ARG A 828 -38.91 -29.95 -11.87
C ARG A 828 -37.95 -29.95 -13.08
N PRO A 829 -38.31 -29.37 -14.23
CA PRO A 829 -37.37 -29.20 -15.34
C PRO A 829 -36.21 -28.28 -14.96
N ILE A 830 -34.98 -28.71 -15.26
CA ILE A 830 -33.76 -27.95 -14.92
C ILE A 830 -32.84 -27.66 -16.12
N ALA A 831 -32.88 -28.48 -17.16
CA ALA A 831 -32.06 -28.32 -18.37
C ALA A 831 -32.76 -28.92 -19.59
N GLY A 832 -32.41 -28.45 -20.79
CA GLY A 832 -32.96 -28.93 -22.06
C GLY A 832 -34.27 -28.30 -22.51
N ASP A 833 -35.07 -29.08 -23.27
CA ASP A 833 -36.32 -28.64 -23.88
C ASP A 833 -37.37 -28.31 -22.80
N ARG A 834 -37.75 -27.02 -22.76
CA ARG A 834 -38.61 -26.45 -21.72
C ARG A 834 -40.06 -26.92 -21.82
N GLU A 835 -40.55 -27.16 -23.03
CA GLU A 835 -41.91 -27.60 -23.27
C GLU A 835 -42.05 -29.10 -22.96
N LEU A 836 -41.10 -29.92 -23.39
CA LEU A 836 -41.02 -31.34 -23.00
C LEU A 836 -40.89 -31.47 -21.47
N GLY A 837 -40.08 -30.62 -20.84
CA GLY A 837 -39.98 -30.55 -19.39
C GLY A 837 -41.33 -30.21 -18.73
N ALA A 838 -42.07 -29.23 -19.24
CA ALA A 838 -43.40 -28.88 -18.76
C ALA A 838 -44.42 -30.01 -18.99
N ALA A 839 -44.36 -30.71 -20.13
CA ALA A 839 -45.21 -31.86 -20.44
C ALA A 839 -44.93 -33.06 -19.53
N PHE A 840 -43.67 -33.28 -19.13
CA PHE A 840 -43.30 -34.23 -18.08
C PHE A 840 -43.85 -33.82 -16.72
N ALA A 841 -43.73 -32.54 -16.33
CA ALA A 841 -44.25 -32.05 -15.06
C ALA A 841 -45.78 -32.24 -14.97
N ALA A 842 -46.51 -31.93 -16.04
CA ALA A 842 -47.95 -32.17 -16.13
C ALA A 842 -48.31 -33.67 -16.06
N ALA A 843 -47.55 -34.54 -16.74
CA ALA A 843 -47.72 -35.99 -16.64
C ALA A 843 -47.46 -36.53 -15.22
N ALA A 844 -46.48 -35.95 -14.52
CA ALA A 844 -46.20 -36.27 -13.12
C ALA A 844 -47.29 -35.73 -12.17
N ASP A 845 -47.90 -34.57 -12.47
CA ASP A 845 -49.04 -34.02 -11.74
C ASP A 845 -50.25 -34.95 -11.77
N GLU A 846 -50.60 -35.51 -12.93
CA GLU A 846 -51.69 -36.49 -13.06
C GLU A 846 -51.49 -37.73 -12.17
N PHE A 847 -50.24 -38.16 -11.96
CA PHE A 847 -49.90 -39.33 -11.15
C PHE A 847 -49.71 -39.01 -9.66
N ARG A 848 -49.10 -37.87 -9.29
CA ARG A 848 -48.87 -37.47 -7.90
C ARG A 848 -50.11 -36.83 -7.24
N TYR A 849 -51.02 -36.26 -8.03
CA TYR A 849 -52.28 -35.65 -7.58
C TYR A 849 -53.53 -36.28 -8.24
N PRO A 850 -53.78 -37.59 -8.04
CA PRO A 850 -54.93 -38.26 -8.64
C PRO A 850 -56.24 -37.65 -8.14
N ARG A 851 -57.11 -37.22 -9.06
CA ARG A 851 -58.44 -36.67 -8.73
C ARG A 851 -59.25 -37.71 -7.95
N ARG A 852 -59.68 -37.38 -6.72
CA ARG A 852 -60.59 -38.23 -5.93
C ARG A 852 -61.84 -38.53 -6.76
N ARG A 853 -62.10 -39.81 -7.06
CA ARG A 853 -63.46 -40.25 -7.39
C ARG A 853 -64.33 -40.01 -6.14
N ALA A 854 -65.49 -39.40 -6.33
CA ALA A 854 -66.47 -39.27 -5.26
C ALA A 854 -66.96 -40.68 -4.85
N VAL A 855 -66.90 -40.99 -3.56
CA VAL A 855 -67.49 -42.21 -3.02
C VAL A 855 -69.01 -42.06 -3.07
N ARG A 856 -69.69 -42.92 -3.83
CA ARG A 856 -71.16 -42.99 -3.79
C ARG A 856 -71.60 -43.51 -2.42
N PRO A 857 -72.57 -42.89 -1.73
CA PRO A 857 -73.16 -43.50 -0.54
C PRO A 857 -73.97 -44.73 -0.95
N GLY A 858 -73.56 -45.91 -0.46
CA GLY A 858 -74.39 -47.11 -0.54
C GLY A 858 -75.55 -47.02 0.46
N ARG A 859 -76.76 -47.43 0.05
CA ARG A 859 -77.86 -47.66 1.00
C ARG A 859 -77.55 -48.91 1.80
N GLY A 860 -77.69 -48.85 3.12
CA GLY A 860 -77.25 -49.91 4.04
C GLY A 860 -78.34 -50.90 4.46
N ARG A 861 -77.95 -51.77 5.39
CA ARG A 861 -78.80 -52.42 6.41
C ARG A 861 -77.97 -52.55 7.70
N ASP A 862 -78.68 -52.71 8.82
CA ASP A 862 -78.21 -52.43 10.18
C ASP A 862 -77.81 -53.71 10.97
N PRO A 863 -77.33 -53.61 12.23
CA PRO A 863 -76.47 -54.60 12.91
C PRO A 863 -77.32 -55.51 13.86
N PRO A 864 -76.78 -56.20 14.90
CA PRO A 864 -75.38 -56.41 15.32
C PRO A 864 -75.04 -57.89 15.60
N ASP A 865 -73.86 -58.14 16.19
CA ASP A 865 -73.68 -59.25 17.13
C ASP A 865 -72.77 -58.83 18.30
N GLN A 866 -72.85 -59.51 19.45
CA GLN A 866 -72.14 -59.18 20.69
C GLN A 866 -71.48 -60.39 21.36
N GLY A 867 -70.25 -60.22 21.82
CA GLY A 867 -69.64 -61.08 22.84
C GLY A 867 -68.16 -61.40 22.62
N ALA A 868 -67.41 -61.85 23.63
CA ALA A 868 -67.65 -61.76 25.08
C ALA A 868 -66.33 -62.01 25.83
N GLY A 869 -66.15 -61.35 26.99
CA GLY A 869 -65.04 -61.59 27.93
C GLY A 869 -63.71 -60.89 27.61
N GLY A 870 -62.92 -60.46 28.61
CA GLY A 870 -63.24 -60.39 30.03
C GLY A 870 -62.04 -60.12 30.95
N HIS A 871 -62.19 -59.13 31.85
CA HIS A 871 -61.33 -58.85 33.03
C HIS A 871 -59.92 -58.29 32.74
N ARG A 872 -59.55 -57.07 33.22
CA ARG A 872 -59.27 -56.60 34.61
C ARG A 872 -57.95 -57.19 35.16
N THR A 873 -57.13 -56.50 35.96
CA THR A 873 -57.26 -55.20 36.67
C THR A 873 -56.20 -54.18 36.21
N ASP A 874 -56.05 -52.99 36.81
CA ASP A 874 -56.96 -51.82 36.89
C ASP A 874 -56.14 -50.57 37.31
N ALA A 875 -56.79 -49.39 37.41
CA ALA A 875 -56.55 -48.16 38.22
C ALA A 875 -55.13 -47.83 38.84
N ALA A 876 -54.73 -46.56 38.99
CA ALA A 876 -55.47 -45.29 39.13
C ALA A 876 -54.59 -44.07 38.69
N HIS A 877 -54.87 -42.77 38.88
CA HIS A 877 -56.00 -42.05 39.52
C HIS A 877 -56.18 -40.62 38.91
N ARG A 878 -56.89 -39.70 39.60
CA ARG A 878 -57.10 -38.26 39.29
C ARG A 878 -57.12 -37.45 40.64
N ARG A 879 -57.40 -36.13 40.78
CA ARG A 879 -57.94 -35.07 39.88
C ARG A 879 -57.24 -33.68 40.18
N PRO A 880 -57.84 -32.50 40.54
CA PRO A 880 -57.10 -31.20 40.56
C PRO A 880 -57.22 -30.40 41.88
N ASP A 881 -56.84 -29.11 41.91
CA ASP A 881 -57.73 -27.99 42.35
C ASP A 881 -57.14 -26.57 42.13
N HIS A 882 -57.96 -25.55 42.45
CA HIS A 882 -57.82 -24.07 42.28
C HIS A 882 -58.51 -23.39 43.51
N PRO A 883 -58.57 -22.04 43.73
CA PRO A 883 -57.87 -20.89 43.14
C PRO A 883 -57.38 -19.82 44.20
N HIS A 884 -56.92 -18.62 43.74
CA HIS A 884 -56.93 -17.31 44.46
C HIS A 884 -56.02 -17.11 45.72
N GLN A 885 -55.63 -15.89 46.18
CA GLN A 885 -55.56 -14.52 45.61
C GLN A 885 -54.59 -13.63 46.47
N ALA A 886 -53.81 -12.71 45.85
CA ALA A 886 -53.20 -11.55 46.53
C ALA A 886 -52.68 -10.45 45.56
N ARG A 887 -52.43 -9.24 46.08
CA ARG A 887 -51.88 -8.00 45.44
C ARG A 887 -50.88 -7.34 46.43
N PRO A 888 -50.12 -6.23 46.14
CA PRO A 888 -50.28 -5.22 45.06
C PRO A 888 -48.97 -4.80 44.32
N GLY A 889 -49.07 -3.85 43.37
CA GLY A 889 -47.92 -3.12 42.77
C GLY A 889 -48.05 -2.79 41.26
N ARG A 890 -47.75 -1.54 40.86
CA ARG A 890 -47.79 -0.98 39.47
C ARG A 890 -47.13 0.41 39.46
N PRO A 891 -46.85 1.06 38.30
CA PRO A 891 -46.53 0.59 36.94
C PRO A 891 -45.14 1.15 36.45
N GLY A 892 -44.61 0.91 35.24
CA GLY A 892 -44.99 0.06 34.09
C GLY A 892 -44.49 0.64 32.74
N ARG A 893 -44.96 0.06 31.61
CA ARG A 893 -44.72 0.45 30.19
C ARG A 893 -43.31 0.12 29.62
N HIS A 894 -43.13 -0.10 28.30
CA HIS A 894 -44.03 -0.05 27.14
C HIS A 894 -44.00 -1.36 26.30
N ARG A 895 -45.05 -1.59 25.47
CA ARG A 895 -45.15 -2.68 24.48
C ARG A 895 -44.90 -2.20 23.05
N VAL A 896 -44.68 -3.15 22.15
CA VAL A 896 -45.07 -3.10 20.72
C VAL A 896 -46.04 -4.26 20.47
N ASP A 897 -47.14 -4.02 19.75
CA ASP A 897 -48.17 -5.02 19.40
C ASP A 897 -48.36 -5.12 17.87
N HIS A 898 -48.70 -6.30 17.35
CA HIS A 898 -49.17 -6.52 15.97
C HIS A 898 -50.71 -6.44 15.89
N PRO A 899 -51.28 -6.15 14.70
CA PRO A 899 -52.18 -7.14 14.07
C PRO A 899 -52.08 -7.16 12.53
N ALA A 900 -53.01 -7.86 11.84
CA ALA A 900 -53.00 -8.10 10.39
C ALA A 900 -54.40 -8.27 9.75
N ALA A 901 -54.42 -8.32 8.41
CA ALA A 901 -55.42 -8.95 7.51
C ALA A 901 -56.68 -8.17 7.03
N ALA A 902 -57.25 -8.71 5.92
CA ALA A 902 -58.50 -8.37 5.20
C ALA A 902 -58.56 -7.06 4.36
N ALA A 903 -59.25 -6.99 3.19
CA ALA A 903 -59.71 -8.02 2.22
C ALA A 903 -60.20 -7.38 0.88
N ALA A 904 -60.10 -8.13 -0.24
CA ALA A 904 -60.94 -8.08 -1.48
C ALA A 904 -61.13 -6.75 -2.29
N ALA A 905 -61.60 -6.71 -3.56
CA ALA A 905 -61.46 -7.57 -4.76
C ALA A 905 -62.08 -6.84 -6.01
N ARG A 906 -61.83 -7.35 -7.24
CA ARG A 906 -62.49 -7.00 -8.54
C ARG A 906 -62.11 -5.63 -9.17
N LEU A 907 -62.14 -5.39 -10.51
CA LEU A 907 -62.31 -6.22 -11.72
C LEU A 907 -61.84 -5.47 -13.01
N ARG A 908 -61.31 -6.19 -14.04
CA ARG A 908 -61.07 -5.75 -15.46
C ARG A 908 -60.01 -4.62 -15.61
N GLY A 909 -59.24 -4.41 -16.69
CA GLY A 909 -58.98 -5.03 -18.01
C GLY A 909 -58.12 -4.00 -18.82
N ALA A 910 -57.28 -4.28 -19.83
CA ALA A 910 -56.95 -5.50 -20.58
C ALA A 910 -55.47 -5.46 -21.08
N ARG A 911 -55.07 -6.41 -21.95
CA ARG A 911 -53.81 -6.44 -22.76
C ARG A 911 -54.17 -6.25 -24.26
N PRO A 912 -53.24 -6.01 -25.23
CA PRO A 912 -51.77 -6.08 -25.21
C PRO A 912 -51.12 -4.67 -25.47
N ALA A 913 -50.05 -4.37 -26.25
CA ALA A 913 -49.18 -5.12 -27.16
C ALA A 913 -47.79 -4.49 -27.47
N HIS A 914 -46.88 -5.37 -27.95
CA HIS A 914 -45.73 -5.25 -28.86
C HIS A 914 -44.72 -4.06 -28.95
N SER A 915 -43.48 -4.49 -29.26
CA SER A 915 -42.44 -3.91 -30.15
C SER A 915 -41.51 -2.74 -29.72
N ALA A 916 -40.23 -3.12 -29.57
CA ALA A 916 -39.02 -2.54 -30.19
C ALA A 916 -38.45 -1.14 -29.81
N HIS A 917 -37.16 -1.18 -29.42
CA HIS A 917 -36.00 -0.37 -29.85
C HIS A 917 -36.16 0.84 -30.83
N PRO A 918 -35.16 1.77 -30.88
CA PRO A 918 -34.23 2.21 -29.82
C PRO A 918 -33.85 3.74 -29.86
N ALA A 919 -33.06 4.19 -28.88
CA ALA A 919 -32.02 5.26 -28.93
C ALA A 919 -32.31 6.68 -29.51
N GLY A 920 -31.80 7.73 -28.83
CA GLY A 920 -31.37 8.97 -29.53
C GLY A 920 -31.50 10.32 -28.81
N HIS A 921 -30.35 10.92 -28.47
CA HIS A 921 -30.05 12.38 -28.44
C HIS A 921 -30.93 13.44 -27.74
N ARG A 922 -30.32 14.02 -26.67
CA ARG A 922 -30.00 15.45 -26.45
C ARG A 922 -31.09 16.58 -26.54
N ARG A 923 -31.14 17.30 -25.41
CA ARG A 923 -31.22 18.79 -25.22
C ARG A 923 -32.58 19.53 -25.16
N ARG A 924 -32.74 20.21 -24.01
CA ARG A 924 -33.47 21.47 -23.69
C ARG A 924 -34.99 21.42 -23.39
N ARG A 925 -35.39 22.37 -22.50
CA ARG A 925 -36.71 22.75 -21.93
C ARG A 925 -37.52 23.62 -22.94
N PRO A 926 -38.76 24.15 -22.70
CA PRO A 926 -39.54 24.28 -21.43
C PRO A 926 -41.11 24.15 -21.49
N GLY A 927 -41.78 24.38 -20.33
CA GLY A 927 -43.26 24.47 -20.09
C GLY A 927 -43.64 23.71 -18.81
N ARG A 928 -44.29 24.19 -17.72
CA ARG A 928 -45.45 25.12 -17.47
C ARG A 928 -46.73 24.62 -18.17
N VAL A 929 -47.93 24.52 -17.56
CA VAL A 929 -48.70 25.33 -16.54
C VAL A 929 -49.66 24.38 -15.75
N ASP A 930 -50.29 24.62 -14.58
CA ASP A 930 -50.04 25.35 -13.30
C ASP A 930 -51.29 25.21 -12.34
N GLN A 931 -51.22 25.73 -11.09
CA GLN A 931 -52.34 26.17 -10.18
C GLN A 931 -53.15 25.17 -9.30
N ARG A 932 -53.30 25.50 -7.99
CA ARG A 932 -54.41 26.38 -7.49
C ARG A 932 -54.31 26.81 -6.00
N ARG A 933 -54.79 28.05 -5.72
CA ARG A 933 -55.08 28.75 -4.44
C ARG A 933 -53.87 29.13 -3.52
N GLY A 934 -53.74 30.36 -2.98
CA GLY A 934 -54.24 31.68 -3.44
C GLY A 934 -54.51 32.76 -2.36
N ARG A 935 -54.43 34.06 -2.78
CA ARG A 935 -54.99 35.31 -2.18
C ARG A 935 -54.27 35.93 -0.94
N ARG A 936 -54.13 37.27 -0.78
CA ARG A 936 -54.35 38.47 -1.68
C ARG A 936 -53.74 39.78 -1.07
N VAL A 937 -53.71 40.89 -1.87
CA VAL A 937 -53.41 42.32 -1.52
C VAL A 937 -51.91 42.66 -1.28
N ALA A 938 -51.28 43.76 -1.75
CA ALA A 938 -51.50 44.69 -2.89
C ALA A 938 -50.15 45.43 -3.25
N ASP A 939 -50.15 46.48 -4.10
CA ASP A 939 -49.04 46.89 -5.00
C ASP A 939 -48.96 48.42 -5.30
N GLN A 940 -48.00 48.88 -6.15
CA GLN A 940 -47.75 50.24 -6.76
C GLN A 940 -46.69 51.13 -6.03
N ARG A 941 -45.81 51.97 -6.63
CA ARG A 941 -45.53 52.58 -7.99
C ARG A 941 -43.98 52.84 -8.17
N LEU A 942 -43.41 53.51 -9.20
CA LEU A 942 -43.47 53.47 -10.69
C LEU A 942 -42.54 54.57 -11.32
N ALA A 943 -41.63 54.24 -12.28
CA ALA A 943 -40.76 55.13 -13.11
C ALA A 943 -39.59 55.91 -12.40
N GLY A 944 -38.53 56.43 -13.05
CA GLY A 944 -38.21 56.63 -14.49
C GLY A 944 -36.71 56.84 -14.86
N ARG A 945 -36.39 57.62 -15.93
CA ARG A 945 -35.17 57.55 -16.82
C ARG A 945 -34.42 58.91 -17.00
N LEU A 946 -33.17 59.07 -17.54
CA LEU A 946 -32.12 58.11 -17.99
C LEU A 946 -30.58 58.48 -17.78
N PRO A 947 -29.84 59.31 -18.59
CA PRO A 947 -28.50 58.83 -19.03
C PRO A 947 -27.24 59.75 -19.05
N HIS A 948 -26.04 59.11 -19.01
CA HIS A 948 -24.78 59.41 -19.76
C HIS A 948 -23.95 60.71 -19.47
N PRO A 949 -22.70 60.88 -20.00
CA PRO A 949 -21.58 59.92 -20.22
C PRO A 949 -20.12 60.45 -20.00
N GLN A 950 -19.14 59.53 -20.05
CA GLN A 950 -17.79 59.62 -20.68
C GLN A 950 -16.54 60.39 -20.08
N ARG A 951 -15.38 59.69 -20.24
CA ARG A 951 -13.99 60.12 -20.57
C ARG A 951 -12.95 60.66 -19.55
N ASP A 952 -11.90 59.84 -19.39
CA ASP A 952 -10.44 60.08 -19.65
C ASP A 952 -9.51 60.98 -18.77
N HIS A 953 -8.23 60.56 -18.78
CA HIS A 953 -6.95 61.28 -18.48
C HIS A 953 -6.40 61.55 -17.05
N ALA A 954 -5.45 60.67 -16.65
CA ALA A 954 -4.01 60.96 -16.44
C ALA A 954 -3.43 61.80 -15.25
N GLY A 955 -3.21 61.13 -14.09
CA GLY A 955 -2.00 61.25 -13.22
C GLY A 955 -1.67 62.59 -12.53
N PRO A 956 -0.41 62.81 -12.05
CA PRO A 956 0.58 61.84 -11.54
C PRO A 956 1.36 62.30 -10.25
N ARG A 957 2.31 61.47 -9.76
CA ARG A 957 3.47 61.79 -8.85
C ARG A 957 3.16 62.08 -7.35
N GLN A 958 3.83 61.39 -6.39
CA GLN A 958 5.11 61.69 -5.67
C GLN A 958 5.05 62.92 -4.73
N ALA A 959 5.70 62.96 -3.56
CA ALA A 959 6.33 61.94 -2.68
C ALA A 959 6.64 62.58 -1.29
N GLY A 960 6.84 61.80 -0.21
CA GLY A 960 7.28 62.37 1.08
C GLY A 960 7.35 61.38 2.26
N ARG A 961 8.49 61.41 2.97
CA ARG A 961 8.78 60.91 4.33
C ARG A 961 9.23 62.15 5.18
N PRO A 962 9.70 62.09 6.45
CA PRO A 962 9.80 60.97 7.42
C PRO A 962 9.32 61.25 8.88
N ASP A 963 9.02 60.17 9.62
CA ASP A 963 9.32 59.90 11.05
C ASP A 963 9.08 61.01 12.14
N PRO A 964 9.52 60.86 13.42
CA PRO A 964 8.74 60.12 14.41
C PRO A 964 8.55 60.83 15.77
N ALA A 965 7.70 60.29 16.65
CA ALA A 965 7.65 60.67 18.07
C ALA A 965 7.26 59.49 18.99
N ALA A 966 7.74 59.53 20.24
CA ALA A 966 7.47 58.54 21.28
C ALA A 966 6.59 59.11 22.39
N GLY A 967 6.03 58.26 23.26
CA GLY A 967 5.28 58.69 24.44
C GLY A 967 4.94 57.54 25.40
N SER A 968 5.60 57.52 26.56
CA SER A 968 5.29 56.63 27.69
C SER A 968 4.44 57.36 28.74
N GLY A 969 3.59 56.64 29.48
CA GLY A 969 2.70 57.24 30.48
C GLY A 969 2.31 56.27 31.59
N ALA A 970 2.46 56.70 32.85
CA ALA A 970 2.24 55.89 34.05
C ALA A 970 0.74 55.70 34.40
N GLY A 971 0.43 54.73 35.27
CA GLY A 971 -0.91 54.51 35.84
C GLY A 971 -0.94 54.62 37.37
N ARG A 972 -2.13 54.44 37.99
CA ARG A 972 -2.31 54.30 39.46
C ARG A 972 -3.64 53.59 39.84
N HIS A 973 -3.81 53.33 41.14
CA HIS A 973 -4.68 52.36 41.81
C HIS A 973 -6.22 52.42 41.66
N ARG A 974 -6.85 51.23 41.76
CA ARG A 974 -8.03 50.78 42.58
C ARG A 974 -9.02 51.84 43.14
N PRO A 975 -10.35 51.54 43.19
CA PRO A 975 -10.92 50.43 44.00
C PRO A 975 -12.02 49.58 43.31
N GLY A 976 -12.76 48.75 44.07
CA GLY A 976 -13.76 47.79 43.55
C GLY A 976 -14.95 47.53 44.49
N LEU A 977 -15.89 46.63 44.10
CA LEU A 977 -17.18 46.41 44.79
C LEU A 977 -17.71 44.95 44.69
N ARG A 978 -18.88 44.65 45.29
CA ARG A 978 -19.36 43.28 45.67
C ARG A 978 -20.60 42.75 44.90
N VAL A 979 -20.52 41.49 44.49
CA VAL A 979 -21.47 40.33 44.69
C VAL A 979 -22.93 40.62 45.12
N PRO A 980 -23.95 40.13 44.37
CA PRO A 980 -24.75 38.90 44.73
C PRO A 980 -24.89 37.90 43.55
N ALA A 981 -24.86 36.56 43.68
CA ALA A 981 -25.70 35.56 44.42
C ALA A 981 -27.03 35.20 43.69
N GLY A 982 -27.56 33.95 43.66
CA GLY A 982 -27.18 32.64 44.24
C GLY A 982 -27.58 31.47 43.28
N ARG A 983 -27.84 30.21 43.65
CA ARG A 983 -28.03 29.46 44.93
C ARG A 983 -27.34 28.06 44.79
N ARG A 984 -26.64 27.52 45.81
CA ARG A 984 -27.05 26.43 46.74
C ARG A 984 -27.78 25.23 46.10
N SER A 985 -27.56 23.95 46.44
CA SER A 985 -26.73 23.23 47.45
C SER A 985 -26.86 21.70 47.18
N ARG A 986 -26.34 20.65 47.86
CA ARG A 986 -25.54 20.25 49.08
C ARG A 986 -25.25 18.73 48.82
N ARG A 987 -24.26 17.96 49.30
CA ARG A 987 -22.96 18.00 50.03
C ARG A 987 -22.20 16.74 49.49
N VAL A 988 -21.26 15.95 50.06
CA VAL A 988 -20.49 15.72 51.31
C VAL A 988 -19.06 15.35 50.80
N ARG A 989 -17.88 15.77 51.28
CA ARG A 989 -17.21 16.01 52.59
C ARG A 989 -16.64 14.78 53.33
N ARG A 990 -15.32 14.60 53.27
CA ARG A 990 -14.44 14.52 54.47
C ARG A 990 -13.13 15.28 54.21
N ARG A 991 -12.39 15.61 55.27
CA ARG A 991 -11.15 16.42 55.30
C ARG A 991 -10.17 15.77 56.28
N LEU A 992 -8.87 16.07 56.13
CA LEU A 992 -7.89 16.04 57.22
C LEU A 992 -7.13 17.39 57.29
N PRO A 993 -6.65 17.83 58.47
CA PRO A 993 -5.88 19.07 58.68
C PRO A 993 -4.36 18.83 58.86
N PRO A 994 -3.51 19.89 59.01
CA PRO A 994 -2.04 19.80 59.02
C PRO A 994 -1.38 19.99 60.42
N GLY A 995 -0.07 19.77 60.51
CA GLY A 995 0.78 20.15 61.66
C GLY A 995 2.27 19.76 61.50
N ASP A 996 3.17 20.59 62.04
CA ASP A 996 4.65 20.48 62.14
C ASP A 996 5.01 20.56 63.67
N PRO A 997 6.25 20.45 64.22
CA PRO A 997 7.58 20.07 63.70
C PRO A 997 8.39 19.08 64.61
N THR A 998 9.75 19.10 64.51
CA THR A 998 10.81 18.71 65.50
C THR A 998 11.66 17.43 65.29
N ARG A 999 12.92 17.48 65.81
CA ARG A 999 13.96 16.43 65.89
C ARG A 999 14.03 15.83 67.31
N PRO A 1000 14.63 14.63 67.49
CA PRO A 1000 15.89 14.59 68.27
C PRO A 1000 17.01 13.73 67.62
N GLN A 1001 18.06 13.39 68.38
CA GLN A 1001 19.35 12.82 67.93
C GLN A 1001 19.57 11.35 68.38
N GLY A 1002 20.62 10.71 67.83
CA GLY A 1002 21.23 9.45 68.33
C GLY A 1002 21.11 8.29 67.32
N GLY A 1003 22.14 7.47 67.07
CA GLY A 1003 23.55 7.50 67.51
C GLY A 1003 24.39 6.42 66.79
N GLY A 1004 25.72 6.49 66.87
CA GLY A 1004 26.61 5.39 66.42
C GLY A 1004 26.70 4.25 67.46
N PRO A 1005 27.50 3.17 67.25
CA PRO A 1005 28.64 3.04 66.33
C PRO A 1005 28.52 1.83 65.34
N GLY A 1006 29.62 1.41 64.70
CA GLY A 1006 29.66 0.22 63.82
C GLY A 1006 31.05 -0.44 63.71
N LEU A 1007 31.15 -1.54 62.95
CA LEU A 1007 32.37 -2.28 62.57
C LEU A 1007 32.19 -2.73 61.09
N ARG A 1008 33.07 -2.40 60.12
CA ARG A 1008 34.44 -2.87 59.80
C ARG A 1008 34.54 -4.16 58.94
N GLN A 1009 35.26 -4.02 57.81
CA GLN A 1009 35.91 -5.06 56.96
C GLN A 1009 34.95 -5.98 56.15
N ARG A 1010 35.26 -6.38 54.90
CA ARG A 1010 36.58 -6.57 54.25
C ARG A 1010 36.75 -5.89 52.87
N LEU A 1011 38.02 -5.89 52.42
CA LEU A 1011 38.53 -5.46 51.11
C LEU A 1011 39.14 -6.66 50.33
N ALA A 1012 39.68 -6.36 49.14
CA ALA A 1012 40.33 -7.22 48.12
C ALA A 1012 39.36 -7.79 47.05
N LEU A 1013 39.46 -7.42 45.76
CA LEU A 1013 40.57 -7.41 44.79
C LEU A 1013 40.84 -8.76 44.13
N ALA A 1014 40.58 -8.82 42.82
CA ALA A 1014 41.18 -9.77 41.89
C ALA A 1014 41.35 -9.07 40.53
N ALA A 1015 42.58 -8.70 40.18
CA ALA A 1015 42.93 -8.24 38.83
C ALA A 1015 43.48 -9.43 38.01
N GLY A 1016 43.23 -9.45 36.71
CA GLY A 1016 43.71 -10.51 35.80
C GLY A 1016 44.10 -9.95 34.45
N SER A 1017 45.39 -9.71 34.25
CA SER A 1017 45.94 -9.06 33.05
C SER A 1017 47.18 -9.77 32.51
N ALA A 1018 47.15 -10.14 31.22
CA ALA A 1018 48.31 -10.37 30.32
C ALA A 1018 47.75 -10.86 28.96
N ARG A 1019 48.31 -10.56 27.78
CA ARG A 1019 49.67 -10.06 27.44
C ARG A 1019 49.63 -8.94 26.39
N MET A 1020 50.61 -8.04 26.46
CA MET A 1020 51.04 -7.23 25.30
C MET A 1020 52.01 -8.02 24.42
N ALA A 1021 52.13 -7.63 23.15
CA ALA A 1021 53.39 -7.63 22.41
C ALA A 1021 53.58 -6.22 21.82
N ARG A 1022 54.78 -5.65 21.94
CA ARG A 1022 55.13 -4.34 21.36
C ARG A 1022 56.13 -4.53 20.22
N CYS A 1023 56.02 -3.74 19.16
CA CYS A 1023 57.14 -3.36 18.28
C CYS A 1023 56.85 -2.02 17.60
N GLN A 1024 57.86 -1.16 17.54
CA GLN A 1024 57.99 0.10 16.81
C GLN A 1024 59.49 0.44 16.73
N PRO A 1025 59.96 1.33 15.82
CA PRO A 1025 59.32 1.84 14.61
C PRO A 1025 60.14 1.46 13.34
N GLY A 1026 59.73 1.92 12.16
CA GLY A 1026 60.52 1.81 10.93
C GLY A 1026 60.04 2.77 9.85
N SER A 1027 60.94 3.59 9.31
CA SER A 1027 60.68 4.57 8.25
C SER A 1027 60.82 3.96 6.86
N GLY A 1028 59.92 4.32 5.94
CA GLY A 1028 59.99 3.91 4.53
C GLY A 1028 58.98 4.69 3.70
N SER A 1029 59.40 5.18 2.52
CA SER A 1029 58.64 6.12 1.71
C SER A 1029 57.90 5.48 0.52
N SER A 1030 57.14 6.32 -0.18
CA SER A 1030 56.83 6.23 -1.62
C SER A 1030 55.94 5.08 -2.16
N SER A 1031 54.65 5.43 -2.30
CA SER A 1031 53.92 5.45 -3.59
C SER A 1031 53.27 4.17 -4.18
N LEU A 1032 52.21 4.42 -4.97
CA LEU A 1032 51.59 3.56 -6.01
C LEU A 1032 51.04 2.17 -5.59
N LEU A 1033 49.71 2.07 -5.48
CA LEU A 1033 48.88 1.49 -6.55
C LEU A 1033 47.37 1.65 -6.29
N SER A 1034 46.56 1.57 -7.35
CA SER A 1034 45.10 1.75 -7.33
C SER A 1034 44.37 0.49 -7.81
N SER A 1035 43.06 0.44 -7.51
CA SER A 1035 42.05 -0.50 -8.01
C SER A 1035 42.05 -1.95 -7.47
N CYS A 1036 40.89 -2.41 -6.99
CA CYS A 1036 40.03 -3.36 -7.73
C CYS A 1036 38.83 -3.86 -6.89
N TRP A 1037 37.65 -3.26 -7.09
CA TRP A 1037 36.34 -3.89 -6.79
C TRP A 1037 35.41 -3.66 -8.00
N PRO A 1038 34.86 -4.71 -8.65
CA PRO A 1038 34.22 -4.56 -9.97
C PRO A 1038 32.74 -4.17 -9.92
N SER A 1039 32.39 -3.07 -10.57
CA SER A 1039 31.02 -2.58 -10.74
C SER A 1039 30.34 -3.11 -12.02
N ARG A 1040 29.17 -3.77 -11.90
CA ARG A 1040 28.32 -4.17 -13.05
C ARG A 1040 26.82 -4.31 -12.72
N TRP A 1041 26.08 -3.20 -12.61
CA TRP A 1041 24.60 -3.21 -12.74
C TRP A 1041 24.09 -1.96 -13.49
N SER A 1042 24.09 -2.03 -14.82
CA SER A 1042 23.60 -0.97 -15.71
C SER A 1042 22.07 -0.91 -15.75
N TRP A 1043 21.48 0.24 -15.43
CA TRP A 1043 20.05 0.51 -15.64
C TRP A 1043 19.79 0.89 -17.10
N GLY A 1044 19.16 -0.01 -17.87
CA GLY A 1044 18.67 0.28 -19.22
C GLY A 1044 17.27 0.92 -19.18
N PRO A 1045 17.02 2.05 -19.88
CA PRO A 1045 15.72 2.71 -19.88
C PRO A 1045 14.69 1.90 -20.70
N SER A 1046 13.76 1.24 -20.02
CA SER A 1046 12.70 0.43 -20.66
C SER A 1046 11.57 1.30 -21.21
N ALA A 1047 11.82 2.00 -22.31
CA ALA A 1047 10.77 2.73 -23.04
C ALA A 1047 9.68 1.76 -23.53
N ARG A 1048 8.41 2.04 -23.17
CA ARG A 1048 7.24 1.35 -23.74
C ARG A 1048 6.39 2.35 -24.54
N ALA A 1049 6.43 2.23 -25.86
CA ALA A 1049 5.56 2.98 -26.74
C ALA A 1049 4.09 2.59 -26.53
N VAL A 1050 3.20 3.59 -26.50
CA VAL A 1050 1.75 3.38 -26.50
C VAL A 1050 1.29 3.14 -27.94
N ALA A 1051 0.97 1.88 -28.26
CA ALA A 1051 0.52 1.49 -29.59
C ALA A 1051 -0.96 1.86 -29.85
N ALA A 1052 -1.22 3.09 -30.29
CA ALA A 1052 -2.54 3.54 -30.71
C ALA A 1052 -2.85 3.09 -32.16
N SER A 1053 -3.57 1.98 -32.32
CA SER A 1053 -3.92 1.43 -33.63
C SER A 1053 -5.04 2.23 -34.34
N ARG A 1054 -4.71 2.99 -35.41
CA ARG A 1054 -5.71 3.55 -36.36
C ARG A 1054 -5.12 3.97 -37.71
N SER A 1055 -4.72 3.01 -38.53
CA SER A 1055 -4.34 3.26 -39.93
C SER A 1055 -5.58 3.41 -40.84
N ARG A 1056 -5.89 4.64 -41.28
CA ARG A 1056 -6.72 4.88 -42.47
C ARG A 1056 -5.82 5.02 -43.70
N THR A 1057 -6.11 4.27 -44.76
CA THR A 1057 -5.38 4.33 -46.04
C THR A 1057 -5.93 5.41 -46.97
N PRO A 1058 -5.07 6.08 -47.75
CA PRO A 1058 -5.44 6.70 -49.03
C PRO A 1058 -5.16 5.75 -50.21
N ARG A 1059 -5.99 5.81 -51.25
CA ARG A 1059 -5.84 5.06 -52.52
C ARG A 1059 -5.16 5.91 -53.60
N ARG A 1060 -4.21 5.33 -54.35
CA ARG A 1060 -3.93 5.52 -55.80
C ARG A 1060 -2.68 4.67 -56.15
N ARG A 1061 -2.43 4.15 -57.36
CA ARG A 1061 -3.20 3.62 -58.50
C ARG A 1061 -2.12 3.31 -59.57
N ARG A 1062 -2.05 2.06 -60.08
CA ARG A 1062 -1.26 1.64 -61.29
C ARG A 1062 0.28 1.69 -61.13
N SER A 1063 1.13 0.86 -61.77
CA SER A 1063 0.98 -0.26 -62.73
C SER A 1063 1.93 -1.43 -62.32
N ARG A 1064 2.15 -2.57 -62.99
CA ARG A 1064 1.58 -3.21 -64.21
C ARG A 1064 1.50 -4.75 -63.97
N ARG A 1065 2.16 -5.58 -64.79
CA ARG A 1065 2.44 -7.05 -64.75
C ARG A 1065 3.51 -7.33 -65.85
N PRO A 1066 4.17 -8.51 -65.99
CA PRO A 1066 3.74 -9.92 -65.74
C PRO A 1066 4.70 -10.71 -64.78
N ARG A 1067 4.43 -11.90 -64.23
CA ARG A 1067 4.29 -13.28 -64.79
C ARG A 1067 5.45 -13.67 -65.75
N GLY A 1068 6.21 -14.76 -65.57
CA GLY A 1068 6.31 -15.73 -64.46
C GLY A 1068 7.12 -17.00 -64.82
N ARG A 1069 7.10 -18.01 -63.92
CA ARG A 1069 7.69 -19.39 -64.01
C ARG A 1069 9.21 -19.57 -63.74
N ARG A 1070 9.50 -20.61 -62.94
CA ARG A 1070 10.75 -21.40 -62.77
C ARG A 1070 10.73 -22.60 -63.79
N PRO A 1071 11.68 -23.57 -63.90
CA PRO A 1071 12.75 -23.97 -62.94
C PRO A 1071 14.09 -24.63 -63.45
N ARG A 1072 15.06 -24.75 -62.50
CA ARG A 1072 16.06 -25.86 -62.28
C ARG A 1072 17.28 -26.04 -63.24
N ALA A 1073 18.26 -26.81 -62.73
CA ALA A 1073 19.50 -27.37 -63.34
C ALA A 1073 20.67 -26.37 -63.61
N ALA A 1074 21.97 -26.72 -63.56
CA ALA A 1074 22.67 -27.83 -62.84
C ALA A 1074 24.21 -27.59 -62.66
N THR A 1075 24.81 -28.28 -61.67
CA THR A 1075 26.20 -28.78 -61.48
C THR A 1075 27.47 -28.22 -62.22
N ARG A 1076 28.45 -27.72 -61.43
CA ARG A 1076 29.93 -28.02 -61.39
C ARG A 1076 30.79 -27.78 -62.67
N PRO A 1077 32.16 -27.98 -62.70
CA PRO A 1077 33.14 -28.44 -61.68
C PRO A 1077 34.48 -27.64 -61.50
N ALA A 1078 35.16 -27.92 -60.37
CA ALA A 1078 36.61 -28.18 -60.11
C ALA A 1078 37.82 -27.34 -60.64
N GLY A 1079 38.77 -27.11 -59.70
CA GLY A 1079 40.24 -27.12 -59.86
C GLY A 1079 40.87 -27.29 -58.46
N ARG A 1080 41.51 -28.42 -58.09
CA ARG A 1080 42.90 -28.88 -58.34
C ARG A 1080 44.01 -27.91 -57.87
N SER A 1081 45.09 -28.28 -57.13
CA SER A 1081 45.39 -29.37 -56.16
C SER A 1081 46.91 -29.38 -55.80
N ARG A 1082 47.30 -29.98 -54.65
CA ARG A 1082 48.68 -30.38 -54.18
C ARG A 1082 49.45 -29.33 -53.34
N SER A 1083 50.28 -29.67 -52.33
CA SER A 1083 50.50 -30.93 -51.57
C SER A 1083 51.24 -30.71 -50.21
N PRO A 1084 51.27 -31.69 -49.27
CA PRO A 1084 51.89 -31.66 -47.91
C PRO A 1084 53.30 -32.36 -47.87
N PRO A 1085 53.94 -32.85 -46.74
CA PRO A 1085 53.54 -33.06 -45.32
C PRO A 1085 54.64 -32.90 -44.21
N ALA A 1086 54.49 -33.63 -43.07
CA ALA A 1086 55.36 -33.86 -41.87
C ALA A 1086 55.10 -32.94 -40.63
N ARG A 1087 54.92 -33.35 -39.35
CA ARG A 1087 55.03 -34.60 -38.52
C ARG A 1087 56.46 -35.08 -38.18
N ARG A 1088 56.83 -35.55 -36.94
CA ARG A 1088 56.06 -35.99 -35.73
C ARG A 1088 56.96 -36.21 -34.48
N ARG A 1089 56.33 -36.52 -33.31
CA ARG A 1089 56.80 -37.23 -32.04
C ARG A 1089 56.92 -36.31 -30.79
N LEU A 1090 56.58 -36.72 -29.54
CA LEU A 1090 56.03 -37.98 -28.96
C LEU A 1090 55.33 -37.81 -27.56
N ARG A 1091 54.18 -38.50 -27.31
CA ARG A 1091 53.52 -38.95 -26.02
C ARG A 1091 53.22 -37.96 -24.86
N PRO A 1092 52.03 -38.04 -24.19
CA PRO A 1092 51.85 -38.89 -22.96
C PRO A 1092 50.40 -39.46 -22.74
N PRO A 1093 50.11 -40.19 -21.62
CA PRO A 1093 48.78 -40.70 -21.20
C PRO A 1093 48.24 -39.97 -19.90
N PRO A 1094 47.08 -40.29 -19.25
CA PRO A 1094 45.95 -39.33 -19.26
C PRO A 1094 45.08 -39.14 -17.98
N SER A 1095 43.99 -38.36 -18.13
CA SER A 1095 42.78 -38.22 -17.27
C SER A 1095 42.83 -37.20 -16.12
N ARG A 1096 41.73 -36.53 -15.69
CA ARG A 1096 40.28 -36.60 -16.03
C ARG A 1096 39.63 -35.18 -15.95
N CYS A 1097 38.50 -34.91 -16.61
CA CYS A 1097 37.95 -33.52 -16.76
C CYS A 1097 36.44 -33.47 -17.15
N ARG A 1098 35.87 -32.24 -17.24
CA ARG A 1098 34.55 -31.75 -17.77
C ARG A 1098 33.44 -31.49 -16.73
N TRP A 1099 32.53 -30.48 -16.78
CA TRP A 1099 31.87 -29.61 -17.81
C TRP A 1099 30.79 -30.29 -18.71
N CYS A 1100 29.71 -29.66 -19.21
CA CYS A 1100 28.91 -28.46 -18.82
C CYS A 1100 27.64 -28.34 -19.73
N ARG A 1101 26.50 -27.81 -19.22
CA ARG A 1101 25.41 -27.02 -19.89
C ARG A 1101 24.61 -27.48 -21.15
N TRP A 1102 23.36 -26.96 -21.21
CA TRP A 1102 22.56 -26.46 -22.38
C TRP A 1102 21.55 -27.35 -23.20
N THR A 1103 20.50 -26.65 -23.69
CA THR A 1103 19.58 -26.87 -24.85
C THR A 1103 18.18 -27.49 -24.64
N THR A 1104 17.32 -27.32 -25.65
CA THR A 1104 15.84 -27.46 -25.57
C THR A 1104 15.18 -28.14 -26.79
N ASN A 1105 14.32 -29.13 -26.51
CA ASN A 1105 13.02 -29.39 -27.15
C ASN A 1105 12.91 -29.66 -28.69
N ARG A 1106 12.77 -30.95 -29.10
CA ARG A 1106 11.56 -31.51 -29.80
C ARG A 1106 11.66 -33.04 -30.03
N ARG A 1107 10.51 -33.68 -30.32
CA ARG A 1107 10.27 -35.13 -30.66
C ARG A 1107 10.49 -35.41 -32.17
N PRO A 1108 10.40 -36.66 -32.74
CA PRO A 1108 10.01 -37.99 -32.22
C PRO A 1108 11.02 -39.13 -32.63
N ASP A 1109 10.77 -40.46 -32.73
CA ASP A 1109 9.64 -41.38 -32.41
C ASP A 1109 10.14 -42.84 -32.12
N ARG A 1110 9.20 -43.72 -31.71
CA ARG A 1110 9.08 -45.20 -31.93
C ARG A 1110 10.25 -46.23 -31.80
N TRP A 1111 9.97 -47.19 -30.88
CA TRP A 1111 9.93 -48.67 -31.08
C TRP A 1111 11.10 -49.63 -30.73
N SER A 1112 10.77 -50.57 -29.83
CA SER A 1112 11.17 -52.00 -29.78
C SER A 1112 12.59 -52.41 -29.28
N GLY A 1113 12.73 -53.67 -28.83
CA GLY A 1113 14.04 -54.33 -28.64
C GLY A 1113 14.28 -55.04 -27.29
N ARG A 1114 13.95 -56.34 -27.20
CA ARG A 1114 13.99 -57.23 -26.03
C ARG A 1114 15.39 -57.50 -25.41
N THR A 1115 15.40 -57.98 -24.16
CA THR A 1115 16.55 -58.62 -23.44
C THR A 1115 16.97 -59.99 -24.02
N PRO A 1116 18.24 -60.41 -23.83
CA PRO A 1116 18.59 -61.51 -22.88
C PRO A 1116 19.76 -61.09 -21.93
N ARG A 1117 20.11 -61.70 -20.78
CA ARG A 1117 20.36 -63.12 -20.34
C ARG A 1117 21.62 -63.77 -20.98
N CYS A 1118 22.44 -64.61 -20.33
CA CYS A 1118 22.82 -64.84 -18.91
C CYS A 1118 23.89 -65.97 -18.81
N ARG A 1119 24.46 -66.23 -17.60
CA ARG A 1119 25.35 -67.35 -17.17
C ARG A 1119 26.83 -67.22 -17.57
N GLY A 1120 27.82 -67.81 -16.86
CA GLY A 1120 27.86 -68.54 -15.57
C GLY A 1120 29.14 -68.16 -14.77
N THR A 1121 29.50 -68.70 -13.60
CA THR A 1121 29.22 -70.01 -12.95
C THR A 1121 29.02 -69.89 -11.40
N ARG A 1122 29.05 -71.02 -10.66
CA ARG A 1122 28.68 -71.24 -9.23
C ARG A 1122 29.33 -72.56 -8.72
N PRO A 1123 29.14 -73.12 -7.48
CA PRO A 1123 28.18 -72.83 -6.38
C PRO A 1123 28.77 -71.82 -5.34
N ALA A 1124 28.63 -71.83 -4.00
CA ALA A 1124 27.99 -72.62 -2.92
C ALA A 1124 27.85 -71.73 -1.64
N ALA A 1125 27.16 -72.07 -0.54
CA ALA A 1125 25.95 -72.88 -0.28
C ALA A 1125 25.43 -72.63 1.17
N ALA A 1126 24.12 -72.87 1.41
CA ALA A 1126 23.42 -73.00 2.72
C ALA A 1126 23.42 -71.83 3.76
N SER A 1127 22.48 -71.70 4.71
CA SER A 1127 20.99 -71.88 4.72
C SER A 1127 20.36 -71.37 6.06
N SER A 1128 19.03 -71.18 6.10
CA SER A 1128 18.16 -70.90 7.30
C SER A 1128 18.37 -69.55 8.03
N ARG A 1129 17.38 -68.85 8.63
CA ARG A 1129 16.04 -69.11 9.22
C ARG A 1129 16.02 -69.64 10.67
N CYS A 1130 14.90 -69.32 11.36
CA CYS A 1130 14.33 -69.98 12.56
C CYS A 1130 14.84 -69.56 13.96
N ARG A 1131 14.04 -69.65 15.06
CA ARG A 1131 12.56 -69.53 15.28
C ARG A 1131 12.20 -69.66 16.80
N CYS A 1132 11.07 -69.07 17.22
CA CYS A 1132 10.17 -69.57 18.30
C CYS A 1132 10.72 -69.62 19.76
N PRO A 1133 9.92 -70.00 20.80
CA PRO A 1133 8.47 -70.28 20.86
C PRO A 1133 7.67 -69.52 21.97
N ARG A 1134 6.35 -69.80 21.99
CA ARG A 1134 5.33 -69.57 23.05
C ARG A 1134 5.43 -70.68 24.17
N PRO A 1135 4.47 -70.88 25.11
CA PRO A 1135 3.77 -70.01 26.09
C PRO A 1135 3.68 -70.63 27.54
N ARG A 1136 2.83 -70.04 28.41
CA ARG A 1136 2.08 -70.59 29.59
C ARG A 1136 2.67 -70.50 31.02
N ARG A 1137 2.02 -69.62 31.82
CA ARG A 1137 1.47 -69.80 33.18
C ARG A 1137 2.20 -70.75 34.18
N ARG A 1138 2.58 -70.22 35.37
CA ARG A 1138 1.76 -70.27 36.61
C ARG A 1138 2.36 -69.51 37.83
N ARG A 1139 1.48 -68.76 38.52
CA ARG A 1139 1.34 -68.53 40.00
C ARG A 1139 2.54 -68.04 40.86
N ASN A 1140 2.26 -66.94 41.58
CA ASN A 1140 2.47 -66.65 43.02
C ASN A 1140 3.88 -66.86 43.64
N ARG A 1141 4.39 -65.96 44.49
CA ARG A 1141 3.69 -65.26 45.59
C ARG A 1141 4.10 -63.78 45.73
N ASN A 1142 3.18 -63.01 46.30
CA ASN A 1142 3.38 -61.71 46.95
C ASN A 1142 2.96 -61.87 48.43
N PRO A 1143 3.50 -61.10 49.38
CA PRO A 1143 2.70 -60.71 50.52
C PRO A 1143 2.81 -59.21 50.90
N ASN A 1144 1.66 -58.52 50.82
CA ASN A 1144 1.20 -57.47 51.76
C ASN A 1144 1.97 -56.13 51.81
N ARG A 1145 1.41 -54.99 52.25
CA ARG A 1145 0.03 -54.46 52.46
C ARG A 1145 0.20 -52.91 52.57
N ASN A 1146 -0.81 -52.03 52.51
CA ASN A 1146 -2.26 -52.15 52.68
C ASN A 1146 -2.96 -50.91 52.06
N ARG A 1147 -4.16 -51.07 51.47
CA ARG A 1147 -5.31 -50.11 51.49
C ARG A 1147 -5.12 -48.68 50.89
N SER A 1148 -6.15 -48.00 50.36
CA SER A 1148 -7.54 -48.41 50.05
C SER A 1148 -8.31 -47.40 49.16
N ARG A 1149 -9.24 -47.93 48.35
CA ARG A 1149 -10.47 -47.26 47.82
C ARG A 1149 -10.28 -46.07 46.86
N SER A 1150 -11.28 -45.62 46.08
CA SER A 1150 -12.33 -46.32 45.30
C SER A 1150 -13.14 -45.33 44.44
N ARG A 1151 -13.82 -45.82 43.39
CA ARG A 1151 -15.06 -45.24 42.77
C ARG A 1151 -14.97 -43.91 41.98
N SER A 1152 -14.92 -44.06 40.64
CA SER A 1152 -16.00 -43.69 39.67
C SER A 1152 -16.52 -42.24 39.47
N ARG A 1153 -16.92 -41.99 38.21
CA ARG A 1153 -18.01 -41.09 37.73
C ARG A 1153 -17.75 -39.57 37.61
N SER A 1154 -17.52 -39.17 36.35
CA SER A 1154 -18.30 -38.17 35.57
C SER A 1154 -18.68 -36.80 36.16
N ARG A 1155 -18.19 -35.73 35.51
CA ARG A 1155 -18.94 -34.57 34.96
C ARG A 1155 -17.94 -33.72 34.15
N ASN A 1156 -18.19 -33.32 32.91
CA ASN A 1156 -19.16 -32.32 32.44
C ASN A 1156 -19.06 -30.97 33.16
N ARG A 1157 -18.27 -30.06 32.57
CA ARG A 1157 -18.76 -28.76 32.11
C ARG A 1157 -18.19 -28.48 30.73
#